data_AF-A0A9D9P9E2-F1
#
_entry.id   AF-A0A9D9P9E2-F1
#
_cell.length_a   1.000
_cell.length_b   1.000
_cell.length_c   1.000
_cell.angle_alpha   90.00
_cell.angle_beta   90.00
_cell.angle_gamma   90.00
#
_symmetry.space_group_name_H-M   'P 1'
#
loop_
_entity.id
_entity.type
_entity.pdbx_description
1 polymer ?
#
loop_
_entity_poly.entity_id
_entity_poly.type
_entity_poly.pdbx_seq_one_letter_code
_entity_poly.pdbx_strand_id
1 'polypeptide(L)'
;MKQERTAPLEVELKFRVDDPAIFAALSRPMTLGDFLLKPVGDGEHQHNVYYDTPDFRLRAQRYGLRVRTVGHSRIASLKGETSAQEGLHQRAEWEMPVDSDDPQRWSPGEVRDRAFALAGGALLQPVLTIETLRRTVRVWRGSRCVADMALDEGVIYAGGREHLFHELEIELLPEGTRDDLRELGALLRQQFALYPDNLSKLARGLALLDEATPDVDETIQQVKGSAAMTVATERALVRPLALTILDRAVPTTEPVHRRLLGLAAACYDAAWSSGVEGRERAARDMILSVRIDDLDADQQALAAALAGMTRPKMRPQRDPAFIRLSASDRNVALRLGAILRLAVALADHGISNVTVAHANGSVALTLATENDNILEAVAARSDLWREHIGPITFARLEHDTPLPLPIEPLDPAYATLILTDGLQGSEPIAEGARRILRRTFERLLARLDAIEKDEDPEDVHDARVATRRLRASLQVVEGVFDADLLRKLRRGLRQVARSLGVVRDYNVFLESVYAFRDRLPEERRTIMTPLIDAIRAARAPARERMLADLTSKRFERFLSQFAVFLTTPGAGVVDQSETGAPTRVRDFAGSAIWRRYEQWRAFDSVLDGATDEVRHMARIAGKRLRYTLEFFADALGPNVNQALEPLMDLQETLGKLQDAVVACDHIRALGLSNDAGAQEYLAALDAEHDQLLASFPRLWAKVDSVTYRRRLFEMIIRL
;
A
#
# COMPACT_ATOMS: atom_id res chain seq x y z
N MET A 1 -21.70 8.80 -51.95
CA MET A 1 -21.51 7.86 -50.81
C MET A 1 -20.02 7.58 -50.68
N LYS A 2 -19.31 8.35 -49.83
CA LYS A 2 -17.97 7.96 -49.41
C LYS A 2 -18.15 6.78 -48.45
N GLN A 3 -17.57 5.62 -48.76
CA GLN A 3 -17.48 4.51 -47.82
C GLN A 3 -16.85 5.05 -46.53
N GLU A 4 -17.61 5.07 -45.44
CA GLU A 4 -17.06 5.23 -44.10
C GLU A 4 -16.08 4.07 -43.89
N ARG A 5 -14.77 4.34 -44.03
CA ARG A 5 -13.75 3.43 -43.53
C ARG A 5 -13.95 3.37 -42.02
N THR A 6 -14.50 2.27 -41.53
CA THR A 6 -14.55 1.93 -40.11
C THR A 6 -13.13 2.06 -39.54
N ALA A 7 -13.00 2.76 -38.41
CA ALA A 7 -11.71 2.99 -37.77
C ALA A 7 -10.99 1.67 -37.48
N PRO A 8 -9.64 1.60 -37.58
CA PRO A 8 -8.89 0.44 -37.13
C PRO A 8 -9.13 0.24 -35.62
N LEU A 9 -9.68 -0.91 -35.25
CA LEU A 9 -9.94 -1.26 -33.85
C LEU A 9 -8.72 -2.00 -33.30
N GLU A 10 -7.98 -1.36 -32.39
CA GLU A 10 -6.94 -2.00 -31.60
C GLU A 10 -7.60 -2.81 -30.46
N VAL A 11 -7.13 -4.04 -30.23
CA VAL A 11 -7.59 -4.91 -29.15
C VAL A 11 -6.37 -5.40 -28.39
N GLU A 12 -6.21 -4.96 -27.14
CA GLU A 12 -5.06 -5.31 -26.30
C GLU A 12 -5.50 -5.84 -24.92
N LEU A 13 -4.76 -6.80 -24.37
CA LEU A 13 -4.79 -7.08 -22.92
C LEU A 13 -3.64 -6.34 -22.24
N LYS A 14 -3.92 -5.75 -21.08
CA LYS A 14 -2.95 -5.00 -20.30
C LYS A 14 -2.86 -5.54 -18.89
N PHE A 15 -1.64 -5.76 -18.43
CA PHE A 15 -1.33 -6.22 -17.08
C PHE A 15 -0.29 -5.31 -16.44
N ARG A 16 -0.47 -5.04 -15.16
CA ARG A 16 0.58 -4.48 -14.32
C ARG A 16 1.54 -5.58 -13.90
N VAL A 17 2.83 -5.29 -13.95
CA VAL A 17 3.88 -6.26 -13.63
C VAL A 17 4.76 -5.71 -12.52
N ASP A 18 4.47 -6.09 -11.29
CA ASP A 18 5.15 -5.52 -10.12
C ASP A 18 6.50 -6.21 -9.78
N ASP A 19 6.80 -7.32 -10.46
CA ASP A 19 8.00 -8.15 -10.23
C ASP A 19 8.92 -8.17 -11.46
N PRO A 20 10.14 -7.60 -11.38
CA PRO A 20 11.14 -7.62 -12.46
C PRO A 20 11.53 -9.03 -12.93
N ALA A 21 11.39 -10.05 -12.09
CA ALA A 21 11.67 -11.44 -12.47
C ALA A 21 10.70 -11.95 -13.55
N ILE A 22 9.47 -11.44 -13.57
CA ILE A 22 8.48 -11.77 -14.61
C ILE A 22 8.93 -11.20 -15.96
N PHE A 23 9.46 -9.97 -15.99
CA PHE A 23 10.06 -9.37 -17.20
C PHE A 23 11.23 -10.22 -17.72
N ALA A 24 12.12 -10.66 -16.83
CA ALA A 24 13.25 -11.50 -17.18
C ALA A 24 12.82 -12.88 -17.71
N ALA A 25 11.73 -13.44 -17.16
CA ALA A 25 11.17 -14.69 -17.64
C ALA A 25 10.53 -14.53 -19.03
N LEU A 26 9.61 -13.59 -19.18
CA LEU A 26 8.86 -13.36 -20.42
C LEU A 26 9.74 -12.86 -21.57
N SER A 27 10.87 -12.22 -21.28
CA SER A 27 11.85 -11.80 -22.29
C SER A 27 12.74 -12.93 -22.81
N ARG A 28 12.50 -14.18 -22.40
CA ARG A 28 13.19 -15.38 -22.93
C ARG A 28 12.22 -16.25 -23.73
N PRO A 29 12.73 -17.04 -24.71
CA PRO A 29 11.89 -18.00 -25.42
C PRO A 29 11.21 -18.96 -24.44
N MET A 30 9.88 -19.07 -24.52
CA MET A 30 9.12 -19.99 -23.66
C MET A 30 7.88 -20.53 -24.36
N THR A 31 7.44 -21.70 -23.89
CA THR A 31 6.16 -22.29 -24.27
C THR A 31 5.19 -22.12 -23.12
N LEU A 32 3.99 -21.61 -23.42
CA LEU A 32 2.92 -21.38 -22.47
C LEU A 32 1.64 -22.01 -23.03
N GLY A 33 1.30 -23.22 -22.56
CA GLY A 33 0.25 -24.03 -23.20
C GLY A 33 0.59 -24.32 -24.66
N ASP A 34 -0.32 -23.99 -25.58
CA ASP A 34 -0.11 -24.11 -27.03
C ASP A 34 0.65 -22.93 -27.65
N PHE A 35 1.00 -21.92 -26.86
CA PHE A 35 1.63 -20.70 -27.34
C PHE A 35 3.15 -20.78 -27.22
N LEU A 36 3.84 -20.34 -28.27
CA LEU A 36 5.29 -20.18 -28.29
C LEU A 36 5.63 -18.69 -28.32
N LEU A 37 6.25 -18.21 -27.25
CA LEU A 37 6.69 -16.83 -27.06
C LEU A 37 8.14 -16.70 -27.54
N LYS A 38 8.39 -15.80 -28.49
CA LYS A 38 9.72 -15.56 -29.08
C LYS A 38 10.10 -14.08 -28.96
N PRO A 39 11.10 -13.73 -28.14
CA PRO A 39 11.63 -12.39 -28.08
C PRO A 39 12.10 -11.88 -29.44
N VAL A 40 11.91 -10.59 -29.70
CA VAL A 40 12.29 -9.92 -30.95
C VAL A 40 13.17 -8.73 -30.62
N GLY A 41 14.41 -8.77 -31.11
CA GLY A 41 15.41 -7.71 -30.87
C GLY A 41 15.86 -7.59 -29.41
N ASP A 42 16.70 -6.59 -29.14
CA ASP A 42 17.29 -6.35 -27.81
C ASP A 42 16.49 -5.32 -26.97
N GLY A 43 15.32 -4.92 -27.47
CA GLY A 43 14.49 -3.85 -26.93
C GLY A 43 14.72 -2.51 -27.64
N GLU A 44 13.74 -1.61 -27.52
CA GLU A 44 13.78 -0.29 -28.12
C GLU A 44 13.40 0.79 -27.12
N HIS A 45 14.07 1.94 -27.21
CA HIS A 45 13.72 3.13 -26.44
C HIS A 45 12.70 3.95 -27.22
N GLN A 46 11.55 4.18 -26.60
CA GLN A 46 10.45 4.98 -27.12
C GLN A 46 10.31 6.26 -26.30
N HIS A 47 10.45 7.40 -26.97
CA HIS A 47 10.10 8.70 -26.42
C HIS A 47 8.71 9.09 -26.90
N ASN A 48 7.76 9.26 -25.98
CA ASN A 48 6.38 9.59 -26.33
C ASN A 48 6.01 10.96 -25.75
N VAL A 49 5.64 11.92 -26.60
CA VAL A 49 5.07 13.20 -26.15
C VAL A 49 3.59 13.21 -26.44
N TYR A 50 2.77 13.49 -25.43
CA TYR A 50 1.33 13.63 -25.57
C TYR A 50 0.95 15.10 -25.69
N TYR A 51 -0.05 15.38 -26.53
CA TYR A 51 -0.49 16.73 -26.85
C TYR A 51 -1.98 16.90 -26.57
N ASP A 52 -2.34 18.06 -26.03
CA ASP A 52 -3.72 18.50 -25.89
C ASP A 52 -3.78 20.04 -26.00
N THR A 53 -4.98 20.61 -25.99
CA THR A 53 -5.17 22.07 -25.88
C THR A 53 -4.95 22.51 -24.42
N PRO A 54 -4.70 23.81 -24.15
CA PRO A 54 -4.54 24.30 -22.77
C PRO A 54 -5.72 24.00 -21.84
N ASP A 55 -6.92 23.86 -22.41
CA ASP A 55 -8.18 23.50 -21.74
C ASP A 55 -8.56 22.00 -21.92
N PHE A 56 -7.62 21.15 -22.36
CA PHE A 56 -7.76 19.69 -22.44
C PHE A 56 -8.94 19.19 -23.30
N ARG A 57 -9.16 19.76 -24.49
CA ARG A 57 -10.30 19.43 -25.36
C ARG A 57 -10.25 18.04 -25.95
N LEU A 58 -9.06 17.49 -26.23
CA LEU A 58 -8.93 16.12 -26.72
C LEU A 58 -9.28 15.15 -25.60
N ARG A 59 -8.74 15.35 -24.38
CA ARG A 59 -9.13 14.60 -23.17
C ARG A 59 -10.62 14.68 -22.90
N ALA A 60 -11.23 15.86 -22.97
CA ALA A 60 -12.67 16.04 -22.74
C ALA A 60 -13.53 15.22 -23.72
N GLN A 61 -13.02 15.00 -24.93
CA GLN A 61 -13.64 14.17 -25.96
C GLN A 61 -13.13 12.72 -25.95
N ARG A 62 -12.36 12.32 -24.93
CA ARG A 62 -11.79 10.98 -24.73
C ARG A 62 -10.82 10.54 -25.82
N TYR A 63 -10.09 11.50 -26.39
CA TYR A 63 -8.99 11.25 -27.33
C TYR A 63 -7.64 11.52 -26.68
N GLY A 64 -6.65 10.71 -27.06
CA GLY A 64 -5.24 10.94 -26.76
C GLY A 64 -4.44 11.09 -28.04
N LEU A 65 -3.73 12.22 -28.19
CA LEU A 65 -2.79 12.43 -29.28
C LEU A 65 -1.37 12.27 -28.75
N ARG A 66 -0.56 11.42 -29.39
CA ARG A 66 0.86 11.27 -29.08
C ARG A 66 1.73 11.36 -30.32
N VAL A 67 2.97 11.81 -30.16
CA VAL A 67 4.07 11.52 -31.07
C VAL A 67 4.99 10.55 -30.37
N ARG A 68 5.24 9.41 -31.01
CA ARG A 68 6.21 8.40 -30.57
C ARG A 68 7.44 8.46 -31.46
N THR A 69 8.60 8.61 -30.84
CA THR A 69 9.91 8.65 -31.49
C THR A 69 10.71 7.42 -31.10
N VAL A 70 11.17 6.66 -32.10
CA VAL A 70 12.04 5.49 -31.94
C VAL A 70 13.20 5.61 -32.93
N GLY A 71 14.41 5.81 -32.41
CA GLY A 71 15.57 6.12 -33.24
C GLY A 71 15.33 7.40 -34.07
N HIS A 72 15.32 7.26 -35.40
CA HIS A 72 15.04 8.37 -36.33
C HIS A 72 13.59 8.40 -36.82
N SER A 73 12.77 7.42 -36.46
CA SER A 73 11.37 7.32 -36.89
C SER A 73 10.46 8.05 -35.91
N ARG A 74 9.48 8.78 -36.44
CA ARG A 74 8.42 9.41 -35.65
C ARG A 74 7.05 9.05 -36.21
N ILE A 75 6.16 8.65 -35.32
CA ILE A 75 4.78 8.28 -35.65
C ILE A 75 3.85 9.05 -34.72
N ALA A 76 2.92 9.81 -35.31
CA ALA A 76 1.80 10.38 -34.59
C ALA A 76 0.67 9.36 -34.50
N SER A 77 0.16 9.11 -33.29
CA SER A 77 -1.01 8.26 -33.06
C SER A 77 -2.13 9.07 -32.42
N LEU A 78 -3.34 8.98 -32.96
CA LEU A 78 -4.57 9.48 -32.33
C LEU A 78 -5.38 8.28 -31.86
N LYS A 79 -5.60 8.19 -30.55
CA LYS A 79 -6.33 7.12 -29.88
C LYS A 79 -7.67 7.65 -29.40
N GLY A 80 -8.76 7.00 -29.79
CA GLY A 80 -10.11 7.39 -29.42
C GLY A 80 -10.61 6.75 -28.13
N GLU A 81 -11.92 6.84 -27.94
CA GLU A 81 -12.61 6.29 -26.78
C GLU A 81 -12.24 4.82 -26.56
N THR A 82 -11.80 4.52 -25.34
CA THR A 82 -11.36 3.19 -24.95
C THR A 82 -12.41 2.55 -24.06
N SER A 83 -12.90 1.36 -24.45
CA SER A 83 -13.61 0.49 -23.50
C SER A 83 -12.60 -0.43 -22.82
N ALA A 84 -12.50 -0.36 -21.49
CA ALA A 84 -11.58 -1.18 -20.70
C ALA A 84 -12.34 -1.97 -19.62
N GLN A 85 -12.21 -3.30 -19.61
CA GLN A 85 -12.76 -4.17 -18.57
C GLN A 85 -11.83 -5.37 -18.36
N GLU A 86 -11.47 -5.65 -17.10
CA GLU A 86 -10.51 -6.70 -16.74
C GLU A 86 -9.19 -6.68 -17.56
N GLY A 87 -8.68 -5.49 -17.84
CA GLY A 87 -7.46 -5.24 -18.62
C GLY A 87 -7.61 -5.45 -20.12
N LEU A 88 -8.78 -5.82 -20.64
CA LEU A 88 -9.05 -5.83 -22.08
C LEU A 88 -9.42 -4.42 -22.54
N HIS A 89 -8.58 -3.81 -23.37
CA HIS A 89 -8.81 -2.50 -23.99
C HIS A 89 -9.22 -2.67 -25.44
N GLN A 90 -10.24 -1.92 -25.85
CA GLN A 90 -10.64 -1.79 -27.25
C GLN A 90 -10.78 -0.30 -27.56
N ARG A 91 -10.07 0.16 -28.59
CA ARG A 91 -10.13 1.57 -29.01
C ARG A 91 -9.87 1.73 -30.50
N ALA A 92 -10.44 2.79 -31.06
CA ALA A 92 -10.05 3.23 -32.39
C ALA A 92 -8.65 3.86 -32.32
N GLU A 93 -7.75 3.45 -33.20
CA GLU A 93 -6.43 4.05 -33.34
C GLU A 93 -6.15 4.42 -34.81
N TRP A 94 -5.61 5.61 -35.01
CA TRP A 94 -5.07 6.07 -36.29
C TRP A 94 -3.60 6.42 -36.10
N GLU A 95 -2.75 5.96 -37.02
CA GLU A 95 -1.32 6.25 -37.01
C GLU A 95 -0.88 6.89 -38.33
N MET A 96 0.13 7.76 -38.26
CA MET A 96 0.64 8.53 -39.37
C MET A 96 2.13 8.86 -39.12
N PRO A 97 3.04 8.61 -40.06
CA PRO A 97 4.42 9.08 -39.94
C PRO A 97 4.47 10.61 -39.97
N VAL A 98 5.35 11.21 -39.17
CA VAL A 98 5.51 12.67 -39.07
C VAL A 98 6.99 13.06 -39.08
N ASP A 99 7.30 14.24 -39.60
CA ASP A 99 8.70 14.71 -39.69
C ASP A 99 9.10 15.61 -38.51
N SER A 100 8.16 15.92 -37.62
CA SER A 100 8.33 16.87 -36.51
C SER A 100 7.53 16.47 -35.28
N ASP A 101 8.09 16.75 -34.10
CA ASP A 101 7.39 16.64 -32.82
C ASP A 101 6.41 17.82 -32.59
N ASP A 102 6.34 18.79 -33.50
CA ASP A 102 5.42 19.93 -33.42
C ASP A 102 4.17 19.67 -34.30
N PRO A 103 2.97 19.41 -33.72
CA PRO A 103 1.75 19.14 -34.48
C PRO A 103 1.40 20.20 -35.53
N GLN A 104 1.84 21.44 -35.31
CA GLN A 104 1.57 22.60 -36.16
C GLN A 104 2.39 22.54 -37.46
N ARG A 105 3.45 21.73 -37.50
CA ARG A 105 4.31 21.55 -38.68
C ARG A 105 4.00 20.30 -39.48
N TRP A 106 3.04 19.48 -39.05
CA TRP A 106 2.71 18.25 -39.74
C TRP A 106 2.12 18.50 -41.13
N SER A 107 2.52 17.65 -42.08
CA SER A 107 1.86 17.56 -43.38
C SER A 107 0.38 17.12 -43.21
N PRO A 108 -0.54 17.53 -44.11
CA PRO A 108 -1.92 17.04 -44.10
C PRO A 108 -2.01 15.51 -44.07
N GLY A 109 -2.91 14.99 -43.25
CA GLY A 109 -3.07 13.54 -43.03
C GLY A 109 -4.14 13.25 -41.99
N GLU A 110 -4.63 12.01 -41.98
CA GLU A 110 -5.85 11.65 -41.22
C GLU A 110 -5.74 11.94 -39.72
N VAL A 111 -4.60 11.62 -39.09
CA VAL A 111 -4.35 11.91 -37.66
C VAL A 111 -4.34 13.41 -37.40
N ARG A 112 -3.66 14.19 -38.26
CA ARG A 112 -3.56 15.65 -38.14
C ARG A 112 -4.94 16.29 -38.27
N ASP A 113 -5.64 15.98 -39.36
CA ASP A 113 -6.91 16.62 -39.69
C ASP A 113 -7.96 16.35 -38.59
N ARG A 114 -7.99 15.13 -38.04
CA ARG A 114 -8.85 14.77 -36.90
C ARG A 114 -8.44 15.48 -35.61
N ALA A 115 -7.15 15.48 -35.26
CA ALA A 115 -6.66 16.14 -34.05
C ALA A 115 -6.95 17.64 -34.04
N PHE A 116 -6.77 18.31 -35.19
CA PHE A 116 -7.03 19.75 -35.33
C PHE A 116 -8.53 20.07 -35.31
N ALA A 117 -9.36 19.18 -35.88
CA ALA A 117 -10.81 19.30 -35.74
C ALA A 117 -11.26 19.16 -34.28
N LEU A 118 -10.72 18.19 -33.54
CA LEU A 118 -11.00 17.98 -32.10
C LEU A 118 -10.53 19.16 -31.24
N ALA A 119 -9.39 19.78 -31.59
CA ALA A 119 -8.87 20.97 -30.92
C ALA A 119 -9.74 22.22 -31.13
N GLY A 120 -10.58 22.25 -32.18
CA GLY A 120 -11.47 23.37 -32.47
C GLY A 120 -10.72 24.70 -32.70
N GLY A 121 -9.55 24.62 -33.35
CA GLY A 121 -8.70 25.78 -33.66
C GLY A 121 -7.78 26.26 -32.52
N ALA A 122 -7.81 25.64 -31.34
CA ALA A 122 -6.81 25.88 -30.29
C ALA A 122 -5.48 25.19 -30.63
N LEU A 123 -4.37 25.74 -30.11
CA LEU A 123 -3.04 25.16 -30.30
C LEU A 123 -2.91 23.86 -29.48
N LEU A 124 -2.38 22.82 -30.11
CA LEU A 124 -1.98 21.58 -29.45
C LEU A 124 -0.59 21.79 -28.83
N GLN A 125 -0.47 21.60 -27.53
CA GLN A 125 0.79 21.75 -26.79
C GLN A 125 1.15 20.44 -26.06
N PRO A 126 2.44 20.19 -25.80
CA PRO A 126 2.85 19.07 -24.96
C PRO A 126 2.18 19.15 -23.58
N VAL A 127 1.60 18.05 -23.13
CA VAL A 127 0.98 17.95 -21.79
C VAL A 127 1.73 16.99 -20.87
N LEU A 128 2.29 15.91 -21.41
CA LEU A 128 3.11 14.95 -20.66
C LEU A 128 4.03 14.18 -21.60
N THR A 129 5.09 13.62 -21.03
CA THR A 129 6.08 12.80 -21.73
C THR A 129 6.17 11.43 -21.10
N ILE A 130 6.36 10.38 -21.90
CA ILE A 130 6.55 9.01 -21.43
C ILE A 130 7.79 8.43 -22.09
N GLU A 131 8.78 8.09 -21.28
CA GLU A 131 9.95 7.33 -21.70
C GLU A 131 9.68 5.85 -21.46
N THR A 132 9.97 4.99 -22.43
CA THR A 132 9.72 3.55 -22.32
C THR A 132 10.84 2.75 -22.97
N LEU A 133 11.41 1.81 -22.23
CA LEU A 133 12.16 0.69 -22.77
C LEU A 133 11.19 -0.45 -23.04
N ARG A 134 10.87 -0.67 -24.31
CA ARG A 134 9.96 -1.74 -24.76
C ARG A 134 10.77 -2.96 -25.21
N ARG A 135 10.45 -4.12 -24.66
CA ARG A 135 10.92 -5.42 -25.18
C ARG A 135 9.74 -6.17 -25.79
N THR A 136 9.86 -6.51 -27.07
CA THR A 136 8.77 -7.16 -27.81
C THR A 136 8.97 -8.67 -27.84
N VAL A 137 7.89 -9.42 -27.59
CA VAL A 137 7.85 -10.87 -27.61
C VAL A 137 6.71 -11.30 -28.52
N ARG A 138 7.03 -11.97 -29.62
CA ARG A 138 6.06 -12.43 -30.60
C ARG A 138 5.44 -13.75 -30.17
N VAL A 139 4.11 -13.84 -30.22
CA VAL A 139 3.34 -14.99 -29.74
C VAL A 139 2.82 -15.80 -30.92
N TRP A 140 3.17 -17.08 -30.95
CA TRP A 140 2.78 -18.01 -32.00
C TRP A 140 1.87 -19.11 -31.45
N ARG A 141 0.85 -19.51 -32.21
CA ARG A 141 0.09 -20.74 -31.98
C ARG A 141 0.20 -21.64 -33.21
N GLY A 142 1.03 -22.67 -33.12
CA GLY A 142 1.47 -23.43 -34.29
C GLY A 142 2.22 -22.53 -35.28
N SER A 143 1.73 -22.42 -36.52
CA SER A 143 2.31 -21.55 -37.56
C SER A 143 1.73 -20.13 -37.61
N ARG A 144 0.69 -19.82 -36.82
CA ARG A 144 0.02 -18.51 -36.82
C ARG A 144 0.69 -17.57 -35.83
N CYS A 145 0.97 -16.33 -36.24
CA CYS A 145 1.47 -15.28 -35.36
C CYS A 145 0.29 -14.50 -34.77
N VAL A 146 -0.13 -14.85 -33.56
CA VAL A 146 -1.44 -14.46 -33.03
C VAL A 146 -1.43 -13.15 -32.24
N ALA A 147 -0.32 -12.78 -31.62
CA ALA A 147 -0.24 -11.55 -30.82
C ALA A 147 1.22 -11.06 -30.71
N ASP A 148 1.40 -9.77 -30.42
CA ASP A 148 2.66 -9.21 -29.94
C ASP A 148 2.51 -8.82 -28.47
N MET A 149 3.44 -9.29 -27.64
CA MET A 149 3.56 -8.91 -26.24
C MET A 149 4.61 -7.81 -26.12
N ALA A 150 4.25 -6.68 -25.54
CA ALA A 150 5.16 -5.60 -25.20
C ALA A 150 5.39 -5.56 -23.69
N LEU A 151 6.62 -5.80 -23.29
CA LEU A 151 7.11 -5.64 -21.92
C LEU A 151 7.70 -4.24 -21.80
N ASP A 152 6.95 -3.35 -21.17
CA ASP A 152 7.30 -1.94 -21.06
C ASP A 152 7.79 -1.59 -19.66
N GLU A 153 8.99 -1.03 -19.60
CA GLU A 153 9.59 -0.43 -18.42
C GLU A 153 9.78 1.05 -18.69
N GLY A 154 9.26 1.94 -17.84
CA GLY A 154 9.30 3.35 -18.18
C GLY A 154 8.92 4.32 -17.08
N VAL A 155 8.96 5.60 -17.45
CA VAL A 155 8.64 6.72 -16.57
C VAL A 155 7.68 7.65 -17.29
N ILE A 156 6.63 8.07 -16.58
CA ILE A 156 5.68 9.10 -17.02
C ILE A 156 6.06 10.41 -16.35
N TYR A 157 6.26 11.46 -17.14
CA TYR A 157 6.57 12.82 -16.72
C TYR A 157 5.37 13.73 -16.98
N ALA A 158 4.74 14.24 -15.93
CA ALA A 158 3.62 15.17 -16.06
C ALA A 158 3.55 16.14 -14.87
N GLY A 159 3.38 17.44 -15.14
CA GLY A 159 3.25 18.47 -14.10
C GLY A 159 4.41 18.49 -13.09
N GLY A 160 5.65 18.30 -13.55
CA GLY A 160 6.84 18.25 -12.68
C GLY A 160 7.03 16.95 -11.88
N ARG A 161 6.15 15.98 -12.08
CA ARG A 161 6.12 14.72 -11.36
C ARG A 161 6.47 13.55 -12.26
N GLU A 162 7.02 12.53 -11.62
CA GLU A 162 7.45 11.29 -12.26
C GLU A 162 6.68 10.10 -11.69
N HIS A 163 6.29 9.18 -12.55
CA HIS A 163 5.69 7.91 -12.15
C HIS A 163 6.32 6.76 -12.92
N LEU A 164 7.02 5.89 -12.18
CA LEU A 164 7.59 4.65 -12.71
C LEU A 164 6.47 3.65 -12.99
N PHE A 165 6.59 2.93 -14.10
CA PHE A 165 5.67 1.85 -14.42
C PHE A 165 6.39 0.66 -15.07
N HIS A 166 5.81 -0.51 -14.82
CA HIS A 166 6.15 -1.77 -15.48
C HIS A 166 4.85 -2.43 -15.91
N GLU A 167 4.73 -2.72 -17.20
CA GLU A 167 3.51 -3.32 -17.73
C GLU A 167 3.77 -4.30 -18.85
N LEU A 168 2.82 -5.21 -19.01
CA LEU A 168 2.73 -6.12 -20.13
C LEU A 168 1.48 -5.76 -20.94
N GLU A 169 1.68 -5.34 -22.18
CA GLU A 169 0.62 -5.21 -23.19
C GLU A 169 0.65 -6.42 -24.11
N ILE A 170 -0.52 -6.94 -24.49
CA ILE A 170 -0.66 -8.05 -25.45
C ILE A 170 -1.61 -7.59 -26.53
N GLU A 171 -1.06 -7.19 -27.67
CA GLU A 171 -1.81 -6.70 -28.81
C GLU A 171 -2.18 -7.85 -29.74
N LEU A 172 -3.47 -7.96 -30.09
CA LEU A 172 -3.96 -8.99 -30.99
C LEU A 172 -3.56 -8.68 -32.44
N LEU A 173 -2.88 -9.61 -33.10
CA LEU A 173 -2.49 -9.47 -34.50
C LEU A 173 -3.56 -10.02 -35.46
N PRO A 174 -3.54 -9.67 -36.76
CA PRO A 174 -4.57 -10.09 -37.72
C PRO A 174 -4.77 -11.61 -37.87
N GLU A 175 -3.75 -12.43 -37.62
CA GLU A 175 -3.87 -13.90 -37.65
C GLU A 175 -4.36 -14.51 -36.31
N GLY A 176 -4.47 -13.68 -35.27
CA GLY A 176 -4.96 -14.05 -33.95
C GLY A 176 -6.47 -13.89 -33.82
N THR A 177 -7.04 -14.62 -32.87
CA THR A 177 -8.45 -14.51 -32.49
C THR A 177 -8.60 -13.98 -31.07
N ARG A 178 -9.79 -13.44 -30.74
CA ARG A 178 -10.09 -13.02 -29.36
C ARG A 178 -10.01 -14.17 -28.35
N ASP A 179 -10.25 -15.40 -28.80
CA ASP A 179 -10.11 -16.59 -27.97
C ASP A 179 -8.63 -16.91 -27.71
N ASP A 180 -7.76 -16.75 -28.70
CA ASP A 180 -6.30 -16.84 -28.52
C ASP A 180 -5.83 -15.83 -27.45
N LEU A 181 -6.30 -14.58 -27.51
CA LEU A 181 -5.98 -13.54 -26.53
C LEU A 181 -6.50 -13.88 -25.12
N ARG A 182 -7.75 -14.37 -25.01
CA ARG A 182 -8.35 -14.76 -23.73
C ARG A 182 -7.62 -15.92 -23.09
N GLU A 183 -7.28 -16.94 -23.86
CA GLU A 183 -6.56 -18.13 -23.41
C GLU A 183 -5.15 -17.79 -22.97
N LEU A 184 -4.41 -17.03 -23.79
CA LEU A 184 -3.06 -16.54 -23.45
C LEU A 184 -3.08 -15.70 -22.17
N GLY A 185 -4.02 -14.76 -22.05
CA GLY A 185 -4.19 -13.95 -20.85
C GLY A 185 -4.50 -14.78 -19.60
N ALA A 186 -5.32 -15.83 -19.71
CA ALA A 186 -5.61 -16.73 -18.59
C ALA A 186 -4.37 -17.53 -18.16
N LEU A 187 -3.60 -18.06 -19.11
CA LEU A 187 -2.36 -18.78 -18.84
C LEU A 187 -1.32 -17.89 -18.18
N LEU A 188 -1.14 -16.66 -18.66
CA LEU A 188 -0.22 -15.68 -18.06
C LEU A 188 -0.64 -15.29 -16.64
N ARG A 189 -1.94 -15.07 -16.40
CA ARG A 189 -2.47 -14.81 -15.05
C ARG A 189 -2.25 -15.99 -14.11
N GLN A 190 -2.42 -17.22 -14.60
CA GLN A 190 -2.22 -18.43 -13.81
C GLN A 190 -0.75 -18.67 -13.47
N GLN A 191 0.15 -18.50 -14.44
CA GLN A 191 1.57 -18.81 -14.28
C GLN A 191 2.35 -17.70 -13.58
N PHE A 192 2.03 -16.43 -13.85
CA PHE A 192 2.79 -15.27 -13.36
C PHE A 192 2.00 -14.37 -12.41
N ALA A 193 0.78 -14.76 -12.02
CA ALA A 193 -0.08 -14.01 -11.09
C ALA A 193 -0.34 -12.54 -11.51
N LEU A 194 -0.38 -12.29 -12.82
CA LEU A 194 -0.54 -10.94 -13.37
C LEU A 194 -1.90 -10.32 -13.05
N TYR A 195 -1.89 -9.03 -12.70
CA TYR A 195 -3.09 -8.24 -12.44
C TYR A 195 -3.46 -7.43 -13.68
N PRO A 196 -4.67 -7.55 -14.22
CA PRO A 196 -5.07 -6.70 -15.32
C PRO A 196 -5.13 -5.24 -14.89
N ASP A 197 -4.74 -4.35 -15.78
CA ASP A 197 -4.78 -2.91 -15.54
C ASP A 197 -5.70 -2.23 -16.57
N ASN A 198 -6.67 -1.47 -16.06
CA ASN A 198 -7.65 -0.74 -16.86
C ASN A 198 -7.19 0.69 -17.16
N LEU A 199 -6.09 1.16 -16.56
CA LEU A 199 -5.58 2.50 -16.79
C LEU A 199 -4.61 2.50 -17.97
N SER A 200 -4.79 3.45 -18.89
CA SER A 200 -3.81 3.71 -19.93
C SER A 200 -2.64 4.52 -19.38
N LYS A 201 -1.48 4.46 -20.05
CA LYS A 201 -0.31 5.30 -19.72
C LYS A 201 -0.69 6.80 -19.71
N LEU A 202 -1.51 7.24 -20.66
CA LEU A 202 -2.04 8.62 -20.71
C LEU A 202 -2.92 8.94 -19.48
N ALA A 203 -3.83 8.04 -19.10
CA ALA A 203 -4.70 8.25 -17.94
C ALA A 203 -3.89 8.40 -16.64
N ARG A 204 -2.83 7.60 -16.46
CA ARG A 204 -1.90 7.72 -15.32
C ARG A 204 -1.15 9.06 -15.35
N GLY A 205 -0.68 9.51 -16.52
CA GLY A 205 -0.03 10.80 -16.67
C GLY A 205 -0.96 12.00 -16.43
N LEU A 206 -2.23 11.91 -16.80
CA LEU A 206 -3.21 12.96 -16.53
C LEU A 206 -3.55 13.07 -15.04
N ALA A 207 -3.63 11.95 -14.31
CA ALA A 207 -3.78 11.97 -12.85
C ALA A 207 -2.61 12.71 -12.17
N LEU A 208 -1.39 12.54 -12.68
CA LEU A 208 -0.20 13.30 -12.29
C LEU A 208 -0.21 14.76 -12.74
N LEU A 209 -1.19 15.25 -13.49
CA LEU A 209 -1.40 16.68 -13.71
C LEU A 209 -2.44 17.21 -12.73
N ASP A 210 -3.52 16.46 -12.50
CA ASP A 210 -4.65 16.87 -11.67
C ASP A 210 -4.30 17.01 -10.17
N GLU A 211 -3.30 16.26 -9.67
CA GLU A 211 -2.89 16.31 -8.26
C GLU A 211 -1.88 17.46 -7.92
N ALA A 212 -1.54 18.37 -8.83
CA ALA A 212 -0.33 19.21 -8.72
C ALA A 212 -0.56 20.49 -7.90
N THR A 213 0.23 20.70 -6.85
CA THR A 213 0.53 22.03 -6.26
C THR A 213 1.72 22.67 -6.99
N PRO A 214 1.92 24.01 -6.96
CA PRO A 214 2.94 24.72 -7.75
C PRO A 214 4.37 24.15 -7.54
N ASP A 215 5.15 24.09 -8.63
CA ASP A 215 6.19 23.07 -8.85
C ASP A 215 7.64 23.56 -8.63
N VAL A 216 8.52 22.63 -8.26
CA VAL A 216 9.98 22.80 -8.07
C VAL A 216 10.68 23.09 -9.40
N ASP A 217 10.15 22.66 -10.54
CA ASP A 217 10.76 22.93 -11.85
C ASP A 217 10.60 24.41 -12.26
N GLU A 218 9.52 25.09 -11.88
CA GLU A 218 9.39 26.55 -12.06
C GLU A 218 10.45 27.31 -11.24
N THR A 219 10.70 26.88 -10.00
CA THR A 219 11.77 27.42 -9.15
C THR A 219 13.17 27.13 -9.72
N ILE A 220 13.40 25.95 -10.31
CA ILE A 220 14.66 25.64 -10.99
C ILE A 220 14.85 26.53 -12.23
N GLN A 221 13.79 26.84 -12.98
CA GLN A 221 13.86 27.79 -14.10
C GLN A 221 14.19 29.21 -13.63
N GLN A 222 13.64 29.64 -12.50
CA GLN A 222 14.00 30.92 -11.87
C GLN A 222 15.50 30.96 -11.52
N VAL A 223 16.03 29.88 -10.93
CA VAL A 223 17.44 29.75 -10.53
C VAL A 223 18.41 29.69 -11.73
N LYS A 224 18.01 29.09 -12.86
CA LYS A 224 18.88 28.88 -14.02
C LYS A 224 19.13 30.14 -14.89
N GLY A 225 18.25 31.15 -14.84
CA GLY A 225 18.33 32.33 -15.69
C GLY A 225 18.11 32.00 -17.18
N SER A 226 17.37 32.83 -17.92
CA SER A 226 16.83 32.51 -19.25
C SER A 226 17.85 32.41 -20.41
N ALA A 227 19.11 32.06 -20.17
CA ALA A 227 20.15 32.03 -21.20
C ALA A 227 21.28 31.03 -20.91
N ALA A 228 20.98 29.73 -20.91
CA ALA A 228 21.97 28.68 -21.19
C ALA A 228 21.24 27.37 -21.52
N MET A 229 20.83 27.25 -22.77
CA MET A 229 20.26 26.03 -23.33
C MET A 229 21.40 25.08 -23.73
N THR A 230 21.15 23.77 -23.61
CA THR A 230 21.82 22.68 -24.34
C THR A 230 23.09 22.07 -23.72
N VAL A 231 23.01 21.40 -22.56
CA VAL A 231 23.94 20.30 -22.23
C VAL A 231 23.22 19.18 -21.46
N ALA A 232 23.09 18.04 -22.13
CA ALA A 232 22.85 16.66 -21.65
C ALA A 232 22.03 16.46 -20.35
N THR A 233 20.78 16.04 -20.52
CA THR A 233 19.92 15.37 -19.52
C THR A 233 20.34 13.93 -19.20
N GLU A 234 21.42 13.42 -19.79
CA GLU A 234 21.82 12.00 -19.72
C GLU A 234 22.28 11.52 -18.32
N ARG A 235 22.36 12.37 -17.28
CA ARG A 235 22.90 11.99 -15.95
C ARG A 235 22.25 12.68 -14.73
N ALA A 236 20.98 13.09 -14.80
CA ALA A 236 20.30 13.66 -13.62
C ALA A 236 19.89 12.59 -12.59
N LEU A 237 20.88 11.96 -11.95
CA LEU A 237 20.67 10.83 -11.03
C LEU A 237 20.56 11.27 -9.57
N VAL A 238 21.06 12.46 -9.19
CA VAL A 238 21.15 12.84 -7.78
C VAL A 238 19.78 13.15 -7.18
N ARG A 239 18.92 13.89 -7.90
CA ARG A 239 17.53 14.17 -7.46
C ARG A 239 16.71 12.90 -7.22
N PRO A 240 16.57 11.95 -8.17
CA PRO A 240 15.77 10.75 -7.96
C PRO A 240 16.32 9.87 -6.83
N LEU A 241 17.65 9.73 -6.70
CA LEU A 241 18.26 8.97 -5.61
C LEU A 241 18.03 9.62 -4.25
N ALA A 242 18.18 10.95 -4.13
CA ALA A 242 17.99 11.67 -2.88
C ALA A 242 16.56 11.56 -2.37
N LEU A 243 15.57 11.70 -3.25
CA LEU A 243 14.16 11.55 -2.90
C LEU A 243 13.80 10.10 -2.58
N THR A 244 14.34 9.13 -3.31
CA THR A 244 14.14 7.70 -3.01
C THR A 244 14.67 7.34 -1.63
N ILE A 245 15.89 7.80 -1.29
CA ILE A 245 16.47 7.57 0.03
C ILE A 245 15.65 8.28 1.11
N LEU A 246 15.23 9.54 0.89
CA LEU A 246 14.39 10.26 1.85
C LEU A 246 13.07 9.53 2.11
N ASP A 247 12.31 9.24 1.05
CA ASP A 247 10.95 8.69 1.15
C ASP A 247 10.94 7.28 1.75
N ARG A 248 12.06 6.54 1.67
CA ARG A 248 12.17 5.15 2.16
C ARG A 248 12.94 5.03 3.49
N ALA A 249 13.96 5.85 3.72
CA ALA A 249 14.72 5.82 4.97
C ALA A 249 14.12 6.73 6.06
N VAL A 250 13.41 7.80 5.68
CA VAL A 250 12.84 8.78 6.62
C VAL A 250 11.36 9.02 6.24
N PRO A 251 10.47 8.07 6.55
CA PRO A 251 9.09 8.04 6.04
C PRO A 251 8.20 9.20 6.55
N THR A 252 8.65 9.96 7.54
CA THR A 252 7.97 11.17 8.03
C THR A 252 8.84 12.40 7.78
N THR A 253 8.62 13.04 6.63
CA THR A 253 9.30 14.30 6.26
C THR A 253 8.25 15.36 5.91
N GLU A 254 8.38 16.57 6.45
CA GLU A 254 7.49 17.67 6.09
C GLU A 254 7.62 18.00 4.59
N PRO A 255 6.51 18.35 3.90
CA PRO A 255 6.54 18.62 2.46
C PRO A 255 7.59 19.67 2.06
N VAL A 256 7.81 20.69 2.90
CA VAL A 256 8.84 21.72 2.68
C VAL A 256 10.25 21.13 2.69
N HIS A 257 10.58 20.22 3.60
CA HIS A 257 11.90 19.59 3.70
C HIS A 257 12.19 18.68 2.50
N ARG A 258 11.19 17.92 2.05
CA ARG A 258 11.27 17.13 0.82
C ARG A 258 11.51 18.01 -0.41
N ARG A 259 10.84 19.16 -0.47
CA ARG A 259 11.00 20.16 -1.53
C ARG A 259 12.42 20.74 -1.55
N LEU A 260 12.94 21.18 -0.40
CA LEU A 260 14.26 21.79 -0.29
C LEU A 260 15.39 20.80 -0.63
N LEU A 261 15.24 19.52 -0.25
CA LEU A 261 16.16 18.45 -0.67
C LEU A 261 16.13 18.27 -2.20
N GLY A 262 14.93 18.20 -2.78
CA GLY A 262 14.75 18.06 -4.24
C GLY A 262 15.37 19.22 -5.03
N LEU A 263 15.17 20.46 -4.57
CA LEU A 263 15.76 21.66 -5.17
C LEU A 263 17.30 21.62 -5.12
N ALA A 264 17.86 21.29 -3.95
CA ALA A 264 19.32 21.21 -3.78
C ALA A 264 19.94 20.12 -4.67
N ALA A 265 19.28 18.96 -4.78
CA ALA A 265 19.71 17.88 -5.65
C ALA A 265 19.65 18.25 -7.14
N ALA A 266 18.57 18.91 -7.57
CA ALA A 266 18.41 19.35 -8.95
C ALA A 266 19.45 20.41 -9.36
N CYS A 267 19.77 21.35 -8.46
CA CYS A 267 20.84 22.33 -8.70
C CYS A 267 22.21 21.64 -8.79
N TYR A 268 22.41 20.56 -8.03
CA TYR A 268 23.63 19.76 -8.12
C TYR A 268 23.74 18.99 -9.45
N ASP A 269 22.66 18.35 -9.91
CA ASP A 269 22.59 17.74 -11.24
C ASP A 269 22.85 18.78 -12.35
N ALA A 270 22.30 19.99 -12.23
CA ALA A 270 22.55 21.07 -13.18
C ALA A 270 24.02 21.53 -13.20
N ALA A 271 24.63 21.69 -12.03
CA ALA A 271 26.05 22.03 -11.92
C ALA A 271 26.95 20.93 -12.50
N TRP A 272 26.55 19.66 -12.34
CA TRP A 272 27.22 18.51 -12.91
C TRP A 272 27.19 18.50 -14.43
N SER A 273 25.99 18.63 -15.02
CA SER A 273 25.82 18.68 -16.48
C SER A 273 26.55 19.86 -17.12
N SER A 274 26.78 20.94 -16.37
CA SER A 274 27.53 22.11 -16.84
C SER A 274 29.05 21.90 -16.89
N GLY A 275 29.56 20.78 -16.37
CA GLY A 275 30.99 20.46 -16.41
C GLY A 275 31.90 21.34 -15.53
N VAL A 276 31.31 22.14 -14.62
CA VAL A 276 32.05 23.08 -13.76
C VAL A 276 32.83 22.34 -12.66
N GLU A 277 34.10 22.72 -12.43
CA GLU A 277 34.87 22.24 -11.29
C GLU A 277 34.30 22.79 -9.96
N GLY A 278 34.14 21.91 -8.96
CA GLY A 278 33.53 22.29 -7.68
C GLY A 278 32.00 22.44 -7.76
N ARG A 279 31.34 21.42 -8.28
CA ARG A 279 29.87 21.32 -8.49
C ARG A 279 29.06 21.70 -7.26
N GLU A 280 29.57 21.38 -6.08
CA GLU A 280 28.94 21.69 -4.80
C GLU A 280 28.93 23.19 -4.46
N ARG A 281 29.96 23.93 -4.90
CA ARG A 281 29.96 25.40 -4.81
C ARG A 281 29.02 25.99 -5.84
N ALA A 282 29.10 25.52 -7.09
CA ALA A 282 28.26 25.99 -8.17
C ALA A 282 26.76 25.80 -7.85
N ALA A 283 26.33 24.63 -7.36
CA ALA A 283 24.95 24.36 -6.99
C ALA A 283 24.44 25.26 -5.85
N ARG A 284 25.28 25.49 -4.82
CA ARG A 284 24.95 26.41 -3.73
C ARG A 284 24.84 27.85 -4.24
N ASP A 285 25.80 28.29 -5.04
CA ASP A 285 25.85 29.66 -5.54
C ASP A 285 24.70 29.93 -6.53
N MET A 286 24.25 28.91 -7.29
CA MET A 286 23.00 28.96 -8.07
C MET A 286 21.78 29.22 -7.18
N ILE A 287 21.61 28.48 -6.09
CA ILE A 287 20.48 28.67 -5.17
C ILE A 287 20.51 30.09 -4.56
N LEU A 288 21.70 30.64 -4.30
CA LEU A 288 21.85 31.96 -3.67
C LEU A 288 21.84 33.15 -4.65
N SER A 289 21.98 32.91 -5.96
CA SER A 289 22.13 33.98 -6.96
C SER A 289 20.80 34.61 -7.40
N VAL A 290 19.67 33.93 -7.14
CA VAL A 290 18.33 34.38 -7.53
C VAL A 290 17.40 34.35 -6.31
N ARG A 291 16.48 35.32 -6.21
CA ARG A 291 15.38 35.25 -5.24
C ARG A 291 14.35 34.24 -5.74
N ILE A 292 14.07 33.23 -4.94
CA ILE A 292 13.05 32.23 -5.24
C ILE A 292 11.74 32.70 -4.60
N ASP A 293 10.72 32.99 -5.41
CA ASP A 293 9.52 33.70 -4.95
C ASP A 293 8.71 32.92 -3.91
N ASP A 294 8.83 31.60 -3.89
CA ASP A 294 8.07 30.70 -3.02
C ASP A 294 8.89 30.11 -1.85
N LEU A 295 10.11 30.62 -1.62
CA LEU A 295 10.93 30.29 -0.46
C LEU A 295 11.19 31.54 0.38
N ASP A 296 11.09 31.39 1.70
CA ASP A 296 11.63 32.40 2.61
C ASP A 296 13.18 32.33 2.67
N ALA A 297 13.78 33.34 3.31
CA ALA A 297 15.24 33.47 3.38
C ALA A 297 15.91 32.31 4.13
N ASP A 298 15.23 31.71 5.11
CA ASP A 298 15.77 30.61 5.93
C ASP A 298 15.67 29.28 5.16
N GLN A 299 14.56 29.05 4.46
CA GLN A 299 14.37 27.91 3.57
C GLN A 299 15.36 27.93 2.39
N GLN A 300 15.57 29.09 1.77
CA GLN A 300 16.57 29.25 0.71
C GLN A 300 18.00 29.06 1.23
N ALA A 301 18.30 29.57 2.43
CA ALA A 301 19.58 29.30 3.11
C ALA A 301 19.76 27.82 3.46
N LEU A 302 18.68 27.11 3.83
CA LEU A 302 18.70 25.68 4.14
C LEU A 302 19.01 24.88 2.87
N ALA A 303 18.29 25.12 1.76
CA ALA A 303 18.57 24.47 0.48
C ALA A 303 20.02 24.72 0.00
N ALA A 304 20.52 25.95 0.14
CA ALA A 304 21.91 26.29 -0.17
C ALA A 304 22.90 25.53 0.74
N ALA A 305 22.60 25.41 2.03
CA ALA A 305 23.42 24.64 2.97
C ALA A 305 23.46 23.14 2.59
N LEU A 306 22.33 22.55 2.17
CA LEU A 306 22.29 21.16 1.68
C LEU A 306 23.25 20.96 0.49
N ALA A 307 23.18 21.83 -0.52
CA ALA A 307 24.05 21.76 -1.68
C ALA A 307 25.54 21.86 -1.28
N GLY A 308 25.87 22.73 -0.32
CA GLY A 308 27.24 22.90 0.19
C GLY A 308 27.78 21.71 0.99
N MET A 309 26.92 20.87 1.57
CA MET A 309 27.31 19.69 2.38
C MET A 309 27.78 18.49 1.55
N THR A 310 27.60 18.52 0.23
CA THR A 310 28.08 17.49 -0.69
C THR A 310 29.61 17.53 -0.91
N ARG A 311 30.31 18.52 -0.34
CA ARG A 311 31.79 18.66 -0.39
C ARG A 311 32.52 17.41 0.10
N PRO A 312 33.61 16.99 -0.56
CA PRO A 312 34.36 15.82 -0.11
C PRO A 312 34.86 15.91 1.34
N LYS A 313 35.35 17.09 1.76
CA LYS A 313 35.75 17.39 3.15
C LYS A 313 34.67 18.25 3.82
N MET A 314 33.88 17.62 4.68
CA MET A 314 32.68 18.20 5.28
C MET A 314 33.04 19.05 6.53
N ARG A 315 32.67 20.35 6.51
CA ARG A 315 32.86 21.31 7.61
C ARG A 315 31.69 22.31 7.65
N PRO A 316 30.49 21.90 8.11
CA PRO A 316 29.25 22.70 8.03
C PRO A 316 29.39 24.00 8.82
N GLN A 317 30.13 23.95 9.93
CA GLN A 317 30.47 25.10 10.77
C GLN A 317 31.30 26.19 10.06
N ARG A 318 31.78 25.94 8.83
CA ARG A 318 32.49 26.93 8.00
C ARG A 318 31.67 27.35 6.79
N ASP A 319 30.47 26.79 6.57
CA ASP A 319 29.61 27.20 5.47
C ASP A 319 28.71 28.38 5.90
N PRO A 320 28.81 29.55 5.22
CA PRO A 320 28.02 30.73 5.59
C PRO A 320 26.50 30.51 5.56
N ALA A 321 25.99 29.64 4.68
CA ALA A 321 24.55 29.34 4.61
C ALA A 321 24.12 28.52 5.84
N PHE A 322 24.92 27.55 6.26
CA PHE A 322 24.65 26.73 7.44
C PHE A 322 24.75 27.51 8.76
N ILE A 323 25.73 28.41 8.88
CA ILE A 323 25.92 29.22 10.10
C ILE A 323 24.71 30.14 10.36
N ARG A 324 24.03 30.58 9.30
CA ARG A 324 22.86 31.47 9.40
C ARG A 324 21.60 30.75 9.90
N LEU A 325 21.51 29.44 9.75
CA LEU A 325 20.34 28.66 10.14
C LEU A 325 20.11 28.67 11.65
N SER A 326 18.84 28.56 12.04
CA SER A 326 18.43 28.34 13.43
C SER A 326 18.96 27.00 13.96
N ALA A 327 18.97 26.78 15.27
CA ALA A 327 19.41 25.50 15.84
C ALA A 327 18.55 24.31 15.36
N SER A 328 17.25 24.53 15.13
CA SER A 328 16.34 23.51 14.59
C SER A 328 16.66 23.21 13.12
N ASP A 329 16.81 24.26 12.30
CA ASP A 329 17.11 24.14 10.88
C ASP A 329 18.49 23.57 10.61
N ARG A 330 19.47 23.81 11.48
CA ARG A 330 20.78 23.15 11.41
C ARG A 330 20.65 21.63 11.56
N ASN A 331 19.81 21.15 12.48
CA ASN A 331 19.58 19.71 12.65
C ASN A 331 18.88 19.10 11.42
N VAL A 332 17.87 19.80 10.89
CA VAL A 332 17.22 19.41 9.62
C VAL A 332 18.23 19.37 8.48
N ALA A 333 19.05 20.41 8.33
CA ALA A 333 20.06 20.49 7.28
C ALA A 333 21.10 19.38 7.37
N LEU A 334 21.55 19.00 8.58
CA LEU A 334 22.49 17.90 8.77
C LEU A 334 21.89 16.55 8.35
N ARG A 335 20.61 16.30 8.65
CA ARG A 335 19.90 15.06 8.27
C ARG A 335 19.65 14.99 6.76
N LEU A 336 19.07 16.03 6.18
CA LEU A 336 18.82 16.09 4.73
C LEU A 336 20.14 16.12 3.94
N GLY A 337 21.17 16.77 4.48
CA GLY A 337 22.50 16.81 3.89
C GLY A 337 23.17 15.43 3.87
N ALA A 338 22.92 14.59 4.88
CA ALA A 338 23.41 13.20 4.89
C ALA A 338 22.79 12.38 3.77
N ILE A 339 21.49 12.56 3.52
CA ILE A 339 20.76 11.91 2.42
C ILE A 339 21.32 12.36 1.06
N LEU A 340 21.44 13.68 0.85
CA LEU A 340 21.94 14.23 -0.40
C LEU A 340 23.38 13.77 -0.70
N ARG A 341 24.23 13.72 0.34
CA ARG A 341 25.62 13.26 0.21
C ARG A 341 25.73 11.80 -0.23
N LEU A 342 24.85 10.92 0.28
CA LEU A 342 24.78 9.54 -0.18
C LEU A 342 24.27 9.43 -1.62
N ALA A 343 23.24 10.21 -1.98
CA ALA A 343 22.72 10.25 -3.34
C ALA A 343 23.78 10.70 -4.36
N VAL A 344 24.58 11.72 -4.02
CA VAL A 344 25.72 12.17 -4.84
C VAL A 344 26.77 11.06 -4.97
N ALA A 345 27.12 10.38 -3.88
CA ALA A 345 28.08 9.29 -3.92
C ALA A 345 27.64 8.14 -4.84
N LEU A 346 26.36 7.80 -4.80
CA LEU A 346 25.76 6.79 -5.67
C LEU A 346 25.81 7.22 -7.15
N ALA A 347 25.45 8.48 -7.43
CA ALA A 347 25.49 9.04 -8.78
C ALA A 347 26.93 9.14 -9.36
N ASP A 348 27.93 9.49 -8.54
CA ASP A 348 29.36 9.51 -8.90
C ASP A 348 29.85 8.15 -9.41
N HIS A 349 29.24 7.07 -8.91
CA HIS A 349 29.54 5.70 -9.31
C HIS A 349 28.56 5.13 -10.35
N GLY A 350 27.70 5.97 -10.93
CA GLY A 350 26.75 5.56 -11.97
C GLY A 350 25.62 4.67 -11.49
N ILE A 351 25.37 4.61 -10.17
CA ILE A 351 24.24 3.88 -9.61
C ILE A 351 22.98 4.70 -9.85
N SER A 352 22.03 4.16 -10.61
CA SER A 352 20.75 4.80 -10.90
C SER A 352 19.63 4.34 -9.97
N ASN A 353 19.76 3.15 -9.37
CA ASN A 353 18.74 2.52 -8.54
C ASN A 353 19.33 2.02 -7.21
N VAL A 354 18.60 2.23 -6.11
CA VAL A 354 18.95 1.76 -4.77
C VAL A 354 17.71 1.21 -4.08
N THR A 355 17.84 0.06 -3.42
CA THR A 355 16.82 -0.46 -2.51
C THR A 355 17.15 -0.02 -1.09
N VAL A 356 16.16 0.53 -0.39
CA VAL A 356 16.32 1.05 0.98
C VAL A 356 15.37 0.29 1.89
N ALA A 357 15.92 -0.31 2.94
CA ALA A 357 15.17 -1.07 3.94
C ALA A 357 15.56 -0.64 5.36
N HIS A 358 14.70 -0.91 6.33
CA HIS A 358 15.01 -0.75 7.75
C HIS A 358 15.23 -2.13 8.36
N ALA A 359 16.38 -2.33 9.02
CA ALA A 359 16.75 -3.59 9.67
C ALA A 359 17.56 -3.31 10.94
N ASN A 360 17.18 -3.89 12.09
CA ASN A 360 17.90 -3.81 13.37
C ASN A 360 18.18 -2.38 13.87
N GLY A 361 17.24 -1.44 13.65
CA GLY A 361 17.44 -0.02 13.98
C GLY A 361 18.43 0.71 13.06
N SER A 362 18.91 0.05 12.01
CA SER A 362 19.79 0.55 10.97
C SER A 362 19.06 0.66 9.64
N VAL A 363 19.44 1.64 8.82
CA VAL A 363 18.97 1.72 7.43
C VAL A 363 19.91 0.90 6.55
N ALA A 364 19.39 -0.02 5.76
CA ALA A 364 20.16 -0.83 4.83
C ALA A 364 19.97 -0.31 3.40
N LEU A 365 21.08 0.02 2.73
CA LEU A 365 21.10 0.38 1.30
C LEU A 365 21.64 -0.81 0.50
N THR A 366 20.78 -1.40 -0.33
CA THR A 366 21.17 -2.48 -1.24
C THR A 366 21.37 -1.92 -2.64
N LEU A 367 22.59 -2.11 -3.17
CA LEU A 367 23.04 -1.57 -4.44
C LEU A 367 23.07 -2.64 -5.52
N ALA A 368 22.53 -2.32 -6.70
CA ALA A 368 22.65 -3.16 -7.89
C ALA A 368 24.01 -2.90 -8.56
N THR A 369 25.07 -3.46 -7.99
CA THR A 369 26.46 -3.33 -8.49
C THR A 369 27.22 -4.64 -8.33
N GLU A 370 28.13 -4.92 -9.27
CA GLU A 370 29.02 -6.09 -9.19
C GLU A 370 30.40 -5.76 -8.60
N ASN A 371 30.65 -4.49 -8.27
CA ASN A 371 31.97 -4.00 -7.86
C ASN A 371 31.99 -3.58 -6.39
N ASP A 372 32.67 -4.35 -5.55
CA ASP A 372 32.76 -4.14 -4.10
C ASP A 372 33.45 -2.81 -3.74
N ASN A 373 34.35 -2.30 -4.59
CA ASN A 373 34.97 -1.00 -4.39
C ASN A 373 33.95 0.16 -4.38
N ILE A 374 32.81 0.00 -5.06
CA ILE A 374 31.73 0.99 -5.08
C ILE A 374 30.99 0.99 -3.73
N LEU A 375 30.76 -0.18 -3.12
CA LEU A 375 30.14 -0.26 -1.79
C LEU A 375 31.00 0.46 -0.74
N GLU A 376 32.31 0.22 -0.75
CA GLU A 376 33.23 0.89 0.18
C GLU A 376 33.29 2.40 -0.03
N ALA A 377 33.32 2.86 -1.29
CA ALA A 377 33.34 4.27 -1.63
C ALA A 377 32.05 5.00 -1.22
N VAL A 378 30.89 4.38 -1.41
CA VAL A 378 29.59 4.93 -0.95
C VAL A 378 29.50 4.88 0.57
N ALA A 379 29.93 3.78 1.21
CA ALA A 379 29.94 3.65 2.66
C ALA A 379 30.84 4.70 3.34
N ALA A 380 31.95 5.09 2.71
CA ALA A 380 32.81 6.17 3.19
C ALA A 380 32.12 7.55 3.20
N ARG A 381 31.01 7.72 2.48
CA ARG A 381 30.20 8.95 2.40
C ARG A 381 29.02 8.98 3.39
N SER A 382 28.89 7.96 4.23
CA SER A 382 27.82 7.82 5.24
C SER A 382 28.16 8.42 6.62
N ASP A 383 29.25 9.18 6.73
CA ASP A 383 29.73 9.79 7.97
C ASP A 383 28.66 10.64 8.66
N LEU A 384 28.05 11.56 7.90
CA LEU A 384 27.01 12.46 8.41
C LEU A 384 25.70 11.72 8.75
N TRP A 385 25.42 10.62 8.04
CA TRP A 385 24.26 9.77 8.31
C TRP A 385 24.38 9.09 9.66
N ARG A 386 25.53 8.47 9.94
CA ARG A 386 25.79 7.79 11.21
C ARG A 386 25.72 8.73 12.40
N GLU A 387 26.10 10.00 12.20
CA GLU A 387 26.10 11.01 13.25
C GLU A 387 24.70 11.56 13.56
N HIS A 388 23.85 11.76 12.55
CA HIS A 388 22.60 12.53 12.71
C HIS A 388 21.29 11.80 12.39
N ILE A 389 21.35 10.65 11.71
CA ILE A 389 20.17 9.83 11.38
C ILE A 389 20.18 8.54 12.21
N GLY A 390 21.25 7.75 12.13
CA GLY A 390 21.34 6.47 12.82
C GLY A 390 22.29 5.49 12.12
N PRO A 391 22.35 4.22 12.56
CA PRO A 391 23.20 3.25 11.91
C PRO A 391 22.76 3.00 10.47
N ILE A 392 23.73 2.68 9.60
CA ILE A 392 23.51 2.41 8.18
C ILE A 392 24.42 1.28 7.72
N THR A 393 23.87 0.37 6.92
CA THR A 393 24.56 -0.78 6.33
C THR A 393 24.42 -0.77 4.81
N PHE A 394 25.39 -1.37 4.13
CA PHE A 394 25.42 -1.44 2.67
C PHE A 394 25.55 -2.90 2.25
N ALA A 395 24.71 -3.32 1.30
CA ALA A 395 24.70 -4.68 0.79
C ALA A 395 24.65 -4.68 -0.74
N ARG A 396 25.15 -5.76 -1.34
CA ARG A 396 24.99 -6.03 -2.77
C ARG A 396 23.64 -6.70 -3.02
N LEU A 397 23.01 -6.37 -4.14
CA LEU A 397 21.88 -7.14 -4.65
C LEU A 397 22.42 -8.46 -5.22
N GLU A 398 22.31 -9.57 -4.47
CA GLU A 398 22.66 -10.90 -4.97
C GLU A 398 21.55 -11.42 -5.90
N HIS A 399 21.92 -11.93 -7.09
CA HIS A 399 21.00 -12.71 -7.91
C HIS A 399 20.69 -14.01 -7.17
N ASP A 400 19.40 -14.28 -6.97
CA ASP A 400 18.80 -15.52 -6.42
C ASP A 400 18.66 -15.69 -4.88
N THR A 401 18.76 -14.62 -4.08
CA THR A 401 18.46 -14.67 -2.64
C THR A 401 17.15 -13.93 -2.32
N PRO A 402 16.14 -14.55 -1.67
CA PRO A 402 14.95 -13.83 -1.21
C PRO A 402 15.36 -12.71 -0.26
N LEU A 403 14.88 -11.48 -0.50
CA LEU A 403 15.06 -10.37 0.42
C LEU A 403 14.57 -10.78 1.81
N PRO A 404 15.38 -10.59 2.89
CA PRO A 404 14.93 -10.87 4.24
C PRO A 404 13.74 -9.96 4.55
N LEU A 405 12.61 -10.56 4.90
CA LEU A 405 11.49 -9.85 5.52
C LEU A 405 11.98 -9.29 6.86
N PRO A 406 11.77 -8.00 7.16
CA PRO A 406 12.09 -7.46 8.47
C PRO A 406 11.07 -8.04 9.47
N ILE A 407 11.48 -9.06 10.20
CA ILE A 407 10.76 -9.62 11.35
C ILE A 407 11.67 -9.40 12.55
N GLU A 408 11.25 -8.58 13.52
CA GLU A 408 11.40 -8.89 14.94
C GLU A 408 10.59 -7.92 15.85
N PRO A 409 10.25 -8.35 17.09
CA PRO A 409 9.07 -7.92 17.86
C PRO A 409 9.24 -6.65 18.70
N LEU A 410 8.12 -5.96 18.95
CA LEU A 410 8.02 -4.91 19.95
C LEU A 410 7.97 -5.52 21.37
N ASP A 411 8.73 -4.91 22.28
CA ASP A 411 8.87 -5.22 23.71
C ASP A 411 7.50 -5.47 24.41
N PRO A 412 7.37 -6.58 25.17
CA PRO A 412 6.18 -6.91 25.97
C PRO A 412 5.71 -5.82 26.95
N ALA A 413 6.57 -4.88 27.34
CA ALA A 413 6.21 -3.76 28.21
C ALA A 413 5.24 -2.75 27.54
N TYR A 414 5.01 -2.83 26.23
CA TYR A 414 4.07 -1.97 25.49
C TYR A 414 2.61 -2.46 25.49
N ALA A 415 2.30 -3.60 26.13
CA ALA A 415 0.95 -4.15 26.16
C ALA A 415 -0.10 -3.27 26.86
N THR A 416 0.32 -2.25 27.62
CA THR A 416 -0.57 -1.41 28.45
C THR A 416 -0.76 0.02 27.95
N LEU A 417 -0.21 0.41 26.79
CA LEU A 417 -0.41 1.75 26.23
C LEU A 417 -1.26 1.73 24.97
N ILE A 418 -2.55 1.98 25.19
CA ILE A 418 -3.50 2.52 24.22
C ILE A 418 -3.01 3.94 23.84
N LEU A 419 -2.75 4.14 22.53
CA LEU A 419 -2.75 5.39 21.73
C LEU A 419 -1.57 6.37 21.85
N THR A 420 -0.82 6.57 20.75
CA THR A 420 -0.19 7.88 20.41
C THR A 420 0.06 8.14 18.91
N ASP A 421 -0.56 7.40 17.98
CA ASP A 421 -0.55 7.77 16.54
C ASP A 421 -1.92 7.40 15.92
N GLY A 422 -2.95 8.01 16.49
CA GLY A 422 -4.34 7.70 16.21
C GLY A 422 -4.84 8.08 14.83
N LEU A 423 -6.11 7.76 14.54
CA LEU A 423 -6.78 8.37 13.40
C LEU A 423 -7.05 9.86 13.66
N GLN A 424 -6.63 10.70 12.73
CA GLN A 424 -6.91 12.15 12.73
C GLN A 424 -8.12 12.45 11.85
N GLY A 425 -9.03 13.32 12.30
CA GLY A 425 -10.26 13.61 11.54
C GLY A 425 -10.03 14.15 10.12
N SER A 426 -8.90 14.81 9.87
CA SER A 426 -8.54 15.37 8.56
C SER A 426 -7.92 14.38 7.57
N GLU A 427 -7.42 13.23 8.03
CA GLU A 427 -6.68 12.32 7.18
C GLU A 427 -7.60 11.49 6.27
N PRO A 428 -7.11 11.01 5.12
CA PRO A 428 -7.85 10.07 4.27
C PRO A 428 -8.16 8.77 5.02
N ILE A 429 -9.44 8.37 5.05
CA ILE A 429 -9.88 7.15 5.76
C ILE A 429 -9.17 5.89 5.25
N ALA A 430 -8.89 5.82 3.95
CA ALA A 430 -8.19 4.68 3.36
C ALA A 430 -6.77 4.49 3.92
N GLU A 431 -5.98 5.57 3.99
CA GLU A 431 -4.59 5.49 4.47
C GLU A 431 -4.52 5.34 5.99
N GLY A 432 -5.39 6.04 6.73
CA GLY A 432 -5.52 5.85 8.16
C GLY A 432 -5.91 4.40 8.51
N ALA A 433 -6.84 3.82 7.75
CA ALA A 433 -7.26 2.43 7.92
C ALA A 433 -6.13 1.44 7.61
N ARG A 434 -5.37 1.64 6.52
CA ARG A 434 -4.20 0.79 6.22
C ARG A 434 -3.18 0.87 7.34
N ARG A 435 -2.91 2.06 7.90
CA ARG A 435 -1.99 2.23 9.04
C ARG A 435 -2.42 1.40 10.26
N ILE A 436 -3.70 1.47 10.65
CA ILE A 436 -4.24 0.66 11.76
C ILE A 436 -4.14 -0.84 11.48
N LEU A 437 -4.57 -1.25 10.28
CA LEU A 437 -4.55 -2.64 9.86
C LEU A 437 -3.11 -3.17 9.83
N ARG A 438 -2.14 -2.38 9.37
CA ARG A 438 -0.73 -2.75 9.31
C ARG A 438 -0.15 -3.01 10.69
N ARG A 439 -0.36 -2.11 11.66
CA ARG A 439 0.09 -2.32 13.05
C ARG A 439 -0.48 -3.58 13.67
N THR A 440 -1.76 -3.85 13.42
CA THR A 440 -2.42 -5.06 13.93
C THR A 440 -1.89 -6.31 13.23
N PHE A 441 -1.51 -6.20 11.95
CA PHE A 441 -0.94 -7.27 11.17
C PHE A 441 0.51 -7.58 11.58
N GLU A 442 1.34 -6.57 11.84
CA GLU A 442 2.69 -6.73 12.40
C GLU A 442 2.64 -7.49 13.73
N ARG A 443 1.68 -7.15 14.62
CA ARG A 443 1.44 -7.89 15.86
C ARG A 443 1.03 -9.34 15.60
N LEU A 444 0.18 -9.59 14.60
CA LEU A 444 -0.18 -10.95 14.22
C LEU A 444 1.05 -11.74 13.76
N LEU A 445 1.90 -11.16 12.89
CA LEU A 445 3.12 -11.82 12.42
C LEU A 445 4.07 -12.17 13.58
N ALA A 446 4.30 -11.24 14.51
CA ALA A 446 5.13 -11.48 15.68
C ALA A 446 4.61 -12.65 16.54
N ARG A 447 3.29 -12.75 16.73
CA ARG A 447 2.70 -13.87 17.50
C ARG A 447 2.72 -15.19 16.73
N LEU A 448 2.58 -15.17 15.41
CA LEU A 448 2.69 -16.38 14.60
C LEU A 448 4.09 -16.98 14.66
N ASP A 449 5.12 -16.13 14.64
CA ASP A 449 6.52 -16.54 14.82
C ASP A 449 6.76 -17.13 16.23
N ALA A 450 6.24 -16.48 17.28
CA ALA A 450 6.33 -16.99 18.66
C ALA A 450 5.60 -18.34 18.86
N ILE A 451 4.45 -18.55 18.19
CA ILE A 451 3.72 -19.84 18.20
C ILE A 451 4.57 -20.96 17.57
N GLU A 452 5.30 -20.66 16.49
CA GLU A 452 6.18 -21.65 15.84
C GLU A 452 7.33 -22.06 16.77
N LYS A 453 7.85 -21.10 17.55
CA LYS A 453 8.92 -21.31 18.54
C LYS A 453 8.45 -21.90 19.87
N ASP A 454 7.13 -22.04 20.07
CA ASP A 454 6.50 -22.53 21.30
C ASP A 454 6.88 -21.72 22.56
N GLU A 455 6.95 -20.38 22.42
CA GLU A 455 7.42 -19.47 23.47
C GLU A 455 6.41 -19.29 24.62
N ASP A 456 5.13 -18.99 24.32
CA ASP A 456 4.08 -18.81 25.33
C ASP A 456 2.72 -19.42 24.88
N PRO A 457 2.02 -20.20 25.74
CA PRO A 457 0.64 -20.61 25.51
C PRO A 457 -0.35 -19.47 25.17
N GLU A 458 -0.08 -18.23 25.60
CA GLU A 458 -0.87 -17.04 25.28
C GLU A 458 -0.64 -16.48 23.87
N ASP A 459 0.42 -16.88 23.16
CA ASP A 459 0.64 -16.38 21.79
C ASP A 459 -0.48 -16.77 20.83
N VAL A 460 -1.09 -17.95 21.03
CA VAL A 460 -2.29 -18.37 20.29
C VAL A 460 -3.49 -17.48 20.61
N HIS A 461 -3.62 -17.03 21.87
CA HIS A 461 -4.66 -16.07 22.26
C HIS A 461 -4.44 -14.74 21.54
N ASP A 462 -3.24 -14.19 21.63
CA ASP A 462 -2.90 -12.88 21.05
C ASP A 462 -2.97 -12.87 19.53
N ALA A 463 -2.50 -13.92 18.85
CA ALA A 463 -2.65 -14.09 17.41
C ALA A 463 -4.14 -14.11 17.00
N ARG A 464 -5.00 -14.79 17.78
CA ARG A 464 -6.44 -14.80 17.53
C ARG A 464 -7.07 -13.43 17.80
N VAL A 465 -6.64 -12.72 18.83
CA VAL A 465 -7.09 -11.35 19.11
C VAL A 465 -6.72 -10.42 17.95
N ALA A 466 -5.48 -10.44 17.48
CA ALA A 466 -5.01 -9.65 16.34
C ALA A 466 -5.80 -9.99 15.07
N THR A 467 -5.97 -11.28 14.75
CA THR A 467 -6.76 -11.74 13.60
C THR A 467 -8.22 -11.26 13.67
N ARG A 468 -8.85 -11.32 14.85
CA ARG A 468 -10.22 -10.82 15.06
C ARG A 468 -10.28 -9.31 14.86
N ARG A 469 -9.32 -8.55 15.39
CA ARG A 469 -9.24 -7.10 15.22
C ARG A 469 -9.09 -6.73 13.75
N LEU A 470 -8.19 -7.38 13.00
CA LEU A 470 -8.06 -7.17 11.55
C LEU A 470 -9.38 -7.40 10.81
N ARG A 471 -10.08 -8.51 11.11
CA ARG A 471 -11.39 -8.82 10.49
C ARG A 471 -12.45 -7.78 10.81
N ALA A 472 -12.45 -7.26 12.04
CA ALA A 472 -13.37 -6.23 12.48
C ALA A 472 -13.07 -4.90 11.81
N SER A 473 -11.80 -4.48 11.79
CA SER A 473 -11.34 -3.26 11.11
C SER A 473 -11.69 -3.26 9.62
N LEU A 474 -11.47 -4.38 8.91
CA LEU A 474 -11.89 -4.53 7.50
C LEU A 474 -13.41 -4.44 7.30
N GLN A 475 -14.20 -4.78 8.33
CA GLN A 475 -15.66 -4.62 8.30
C GLN A 475 -16.08 -3.16 8.58
N VAL A 476 -15.30 -2.40 9.35
CA VAL A 476 -15.56 -0.98 9.61
C VAL A 476 -15.42 -0.17 8.33
N VAL A 477 -14.39 -0.47 7.54
CA VAL A 477 -14.03 0.24 6.30
C VAL A 477 -14.67 -0.35 5.04
N GLU A 478 -15.77 -1.10 5.20
CA GLU A 478 -16.61 -1.52 4.07
C GLU A 478 -17.09 -0.27 3.29
N GLY A 479 -16.88 -0.27 1.98
CA GLY A 479 -17.21 0.86 1.10
C GLY A 479 -16.07 1.86 0.88
N VAL A 480 -14.98 1.77 1.66
CA VAL A 480 -13.73 2.51 1.40
C VAL A 480 -12.86 1.79 0.38
N PHE A 481 -12.80 0.47 0.48
CA PHE A 481 -12.04 -0.40 -0.41
C PHE A 481 -12.94 -1.30 -1.25
N ASP A 482 -12.40 -1.77 -2.37
CA ASP A 482 -13.05 -2.68 -3.30
C ASP A 482 -13.66 -3.88 -2.57
N ALA A 483 -14.94 -4.15 -2.85
CA ALA A 483 -15.71 -5.13 -2.11
C ALA A 483 -15.18 -6.55 -2.32
N ASP A 484 -14.64 -6.84 -3.50
CA ASP A 484 -14.10 -8.16 -3.85
C ASP A 484 -12.74 -8.40 -3.20
N LEU A 485 -11.88 -7.38 -3.17
CA LEU A 485 -10.64 -7.38 -2.42
C LEU A 485 -10.91 -7.60 -0.93
N LEU A 486 -11.77 -6.80 -0.31
CA LEU A 486 -12.12 -6.95 1.11
C LEU A 486 -12.68 -8.35 1.40
N ARG A 487 -13.49 -8.91 0.49
CA ARG A 487 -14.02 -10.28 0.64
C ARG A 487 -12.91 -11.32 0.62
N LYS A 488 -11.92 -11.19 -0.27
CA LYS A 488 -10.74 -12.08 -0.35
C LYS A 488 -9.89 -11.98 0.92
N LEU A 489 -9.54 -10.77 1.35
CA LEU A 489 -8.73 -10.53 2.55
C LEU A 489 -9.43 -11.08 3.81
N ARG A 490 -10.73 -10.81 3.97
CA ARG A 490 -11.52 -11.36 5.08
C ARG A 490 -11.64 -12.88 5.04
N ARG A 491 -11.66 -13.49 3.84
CA ARG A 491 -11.65 -14.95 3.69
C ARG A 491 -10.33 -15.55 4.16
N GLY A 492 -9.20 -14.94 3.83
CA GLY A 492 -7.88 -15.36 4.31
C GLY A 492 -7.75 -15.24 5.83
N LEU A 493 -8.12 -14.09 6.42
CA LEU A 493 -8.16 -13.94 7.88
C LEU A 493 -9.13 -14.90 8.57
N ARG A 494 -10.21 -15.30 7.90
CA ARG A 494 -11.12 -16.33 8.42
C ARG A 494 -10.45 -17.69 8.45
N GLN A 495 -9.58 -18.01 7.48
CA GLN A 495 -8.79 -19.25 7.52
C GLN A 495 -7.82 -19.21 8.69
N VAL A 496 -7.06 -18.12 8.85
CA VAL A 496 -6.17 -17.91 10.02
C VAL A 496 -6.93 -18.11 11.33
N ALA A 497 -8.09 -17.47 11.48
CA ALA A 497 -8.91 -17.59 12.68
C ALA A 497 -9.44 -19.02 12.94
N ARG A 498 -9.68 -19.81 11.88
CA ARG A 498 -10.10 -21.21 12.02
C ARG A 498 -8.96 -22.10 12.48
N SER A 499 -7.76 -21.89 11.92
CA SER A 499 -6.57 -22.67 12.26
C SER A 499 -6.16 -22.43 13.71
N LEU A 500 -6.14 -21.17 14.17
CA LEU A 500 -5.92 -20.81 15.57
C LEU A 500 -7.08 -21.20 16.49
N GLY A 501 -8.30 -21.30 15.92
CA GLY A 501 -9.53 -21.40 16.68
C GLY A 501 -9.63 -22.65 17.52
N VAL A 502 -9.38 -23.81 16.91
CA VAL A 502 -9.52 -25.12 17.58
C VAL A 502 -8.60 -25.22 18.81
N VAL A 503 -7.35 -24.74 18.70
CA VAL A 503 -6.39 -24.77 19.81
C VAL A 503 -6.81 -23.79 20.91
N ARG A 504 -7.24 -22.57 20.58
CA ARG A 504 -7.71 -21.61 21.59
C ARG A 504 -8.98 -22.10 22.27
N ASP A 505 -9.90 -22.73 21.56
CA ASP A 505 -11.14 -23.23 22.14
C ASP A 505 -10.83 -24.29 23.22
N TYR A 506 -9.84 -25.17 23.00
CA TYR A 506 -9.33 -26.07 24.05
C TYR A 506 -8.58 -25.36 25.18
N ASN A 507 -7.78 -24.32 24.91
CA ASN A 507 -7.12 -23.53 25.96
C ASN A 507 -8.15 -22.87 26.88
N VAL A 508 -9.14 -22.18 26.31
CA VAL A 508 -10.23 -21.53 27.05
C VAL A 508 -11.01 -22.56 27.86
N PHE A 509 -11.29 -23.72 27.26
CA PHE A 509 -12.02 -24.77 27.96
C PHE A 509 -11.21 -25.33 29.15
N LEU A 510 -9.90 -25.54 28.98
CA LEU A 510 -9.00 -25.92 30.09
C LEU A 510 -8.94 -24.85 31.18
N GLU A 511 -8.79 -23.57 30.83
CA GLU A 511 -8.79 -22.44 31.78
C GLU A 511 -10.07 -22.45 32.63
N SER A 512 -11.23 -22.61 31.98
CA SER A 512 -12.53 -22.65 32.67
C SER A 512 -12.69 -23.88 33.58
N VAL A 513 -12.27 -25.05 33.11
CA VAL A 513 -12.31 -26.30 33.89
C VAL A 513 -11.35 -26.23 35.09
N TYR A 514 -10.17 -25.63 34.94
CA TYR A 514 -9.26 -25.40 36.07
C TYR A 514 -9.83 -24.41 37.07
N ALA A 515 -10.39 -23.29 36.61
CA ALA A 515 -11.03 -22.32 37.48
C ALA A 515 -12.20 -22.94 38.27
N PHE A 516 -12.95 -23.86 37.66
CA PHE A 516 -14.00 -24.62 38.35
C PHE A 516 -13.41 -25.62 39.36
N ARG A 517 -12.43 -26.43 38.95
CA ARG A 517 -11.72 -27.38 39.83
C ARG A 517 -11.21 -26.69 41.09
N ASP A 518 -10.63 -25.51 40.94
CA ASP A 518 -9.98 -24.80 42.06
C ASP A 518 -10.99 -24.26 43.08
N ARG A 519 -12.27 -24.07 42.69
CA ARG A 519 -13.39 -23.75 43.58
C ARG A 519 -13.94 -24.96 44.34
N LEU A 520 -13.65 -26.18 43.89
CA LEU A 520 -14.07 -27.40 44.59
C LEU A 520 -13.20 -27.64 45.84
N PRO A 521 -13.77 -28.30 46.89
CA PRO A 521 -12.98 -28.81 48.01
C PRO A 521 -11.83 -29.69 47.52
N GLU A 522 -10.69 -29.63 48.20
CA GLU A 522 -9.43 -30.27 47.76
C GLU A 522 -9.61 -31.77 47.48
N GLU A 523 -10.39 -32.46 48.31
CA GLU A 523 -10.67 -33.90 48.22
C GLU A 523 -11.47 -34.27 46.96
N ARG A 524 -12.20 -33.31 46.38
CA ARG A 524 -13.06 -33.52 45.21
C ARG A 524 -12.42 -33.08 43.90
N ARG A 525 -11.29 -32.37 43.93
CA ARG A 525 -10.60 -31.85 42.73
C ARG A 525 -10.21 -32.94 41.73
N THR A 526 -9.97 -34.16 42.21
CA THR A 526 -9.60 -35.33 41.40
C THR A 526 -10.72 -35.80 40.46
N ILE A 527 -11.98 -35.42 40.73
CA ILE A 527 -13.11 -35.74 39.85
C ILE A 527 -12.97 -35.10 38.46
N MET A 528 -12.22 -33.99 38.35
CA MET A 528 -12.01 -33.26 37.10
C MET A 528 -10.89 -33.86 36.24
N THR A 529 -10.08 -34.77 36.77
CA THR A 529 -8.89 -35.32 36.09
C THR A 529 -9.23 -35.97 34.74
N PRO A 530 -10.26 -36.85 34.62
CA PRO A 530 -10.60 -37.46 33.33
C PRO A 530 -10.95 -36.43 32.24
N LEU A 531 -11.70 -35.38 32.59
CA LEU A 531 -12.04 -34.30 31.68
C LEU A 531 -10.81 -33.49 31.27
N ILE A 532 -9.95 -33.12 32.22
CA ILE A 532 -8.71 -32.38 31.95
C ILE A 532 -7.78 -33.17 31.01
N ASP A 533 -7.60 -34.47 31.27
CA ASP A 533 -6.74 -35.33 30.46
C ASP A 533 -7.28 -35.52 29.05
N ALA A 534 -8.60 -35.69 28.90
CA ALA A 534 -9.24 -35.77 27.59
C ALA A 534 -9.08 -34.48 26.78
N ILE A 535 -9.23 -33.30 27.40
CA ILE A 535 -9.03 -32.02 26.71
C ILE A 535 -7.56 -31.87 26.27
N ARG A 536 -6.60 -32.21 27.14
CA ARG A 536 -5.17 -32.17 26.82
C ARG A 536 -4.82 -33.12 25.66
N ALA A 537 -5.34 -34.34 25.69
CA ALA A 537 -5.15 -35.32 24.63
C ALA A 537 -5.73 -34.85 23.29
N ALA A 538 -6.89 -34.20 23.29
CA ALA A 538 -7.52 -33.67 22.09
C ALA A 538 -6.82 -32.40 21.53
N ARG A 539 -6.20 -31.60 22.41
CA ARG A 539 -5.45 -30.38 22.04
C ARG A 539 -4.17 -30.68 21.27
N ALA A 540 -3.43 -31.72 21.63
CA ALA A 540 -2.14 -32.07 21.00
C ALA A 540 -2.23 -32.19 19.46
N PRO A 541 -3.10 -33.06 18.88
CA PRO A 541 -3.23 -33.16 17.43
C PRO A 541 -3.86 -31.92 16.78
N ALA A 542 -4.62 -31.11 17.54
CA ALA A 542 -5.11 -29.83 17.05
C ALA A 542 -3.98 -28.80 16.88
N ARG A 543 -3.00 -28.79 17.82
CA ARG A 543 -1.81 -27.94 17.74
C ARG A 543 -0.93 -28.32 16.55
N GLU A 544 -0.72 -29.61 16.32
CA GLU A 544 0.03 -30.10 15.14
C GLU A 544 -0.61 -29.66 13.82
N ARG A 545 -1.93 -29.82 13.68
CA ARG A 545 -2.67 -29.35 12.49
C ARG A 545 -2.61 -27.84 12.33
N MET A 546 -2.67 -27.08 13.44
CA MET A 546 -2.53 -25.63 13.40
C MET A 546 -1.16 -25.25 12.85
N LEU A 547 -0.07 -25.79 13.41
CA LEU A 547 1.29 -25.50 12.94
C LEU A 547 1.48 -25.86 11.46
N ALA A 548 1.01 -27.03 11.03
CA ALA A 548 1.09 -27.45 9.63
C ALA A 548 0.34 -26.50 8.67
N ASP A 549 -0.76 -25.90 9.11
CA ASP A 549 -1.50 -24.91 8.31
C ASP A 549 -0.79 -23.55 8.29
N LEU A 550 -0.26 -23.10 9.44
CA LEU A 550 0.45 -21.83 9.59
C LEU A 550 1.77 -21.81 8.79
N THR A 551 2.47 -22.94 8.68
CA THR A 551 3.71 -23.06 7.88
C THR A 551 3.46 -23.42 6.41
N SER A 552 2.18 -23.50 5.99
CA SER A 552 1.86 -23.87 4.61
C SER A 552 2.17 -22.73 3.63
N LYS A 553 2.62 -23.08 2.41
CA LYS A 553 2.78 -22.12 1.29
C LYS A 553 1.52 -21.33 0.97
N ARG A 554 0.33 -21.87 1.29
CA ARG A 554 -0.94 -21.17 1.10
C ARG A 554 -1.06 -20.01 2.10
N PHE A 555 -0.69 -20.26 3.35
CA PHE A 555 -0.74 -19.29 4.43
C PHE A 555 0.28 -18.18 4.21
N GLU A 556 1.52 -18.53 3.87
CA GLU A 556 2.57 -17.58 3.50
C GLU A 556 2.13 -16.64 2.37
N ARG A 557 1.60 -17.19 1.27
CA ARG A 557 1.04 -16.39 0.16
C ARG A 557 -0.05 -15.42 0.62
N PHE A 558 -0.92 -15.84 1.53
CA PHE A 558 -1.95 -14.96 2.08
C PHE A 558 -1.32 -13.82 2.89
N LEU A 559 -0.34 -14.11 3.76
CA LEU A 559 0.37 -13.08 4.53
C LEU A 559 1.06 -12.07 3.61
N SER A 560 1.72 -12.52 2.54
CA SER A 560 2.35 -11.64 1.55
C SER A 560 1.33 -10.76 0.84
N GLN A 561 0.21 -11.32 0.37
CA GLN A 561 -0.87 -10.54 -0.27
C GLN A 561 -1.47 -9.50 0.69
N PHE A 562 -1.67 -9.89 1.95
CA PHE A 562 -2.18 -9.00 2.98
C PHE A 562 -1.18 -7.88 3.28
N ALA A 563 0.11 -8.19 3.38
CA ALA A 563 1.18 -7.21 3.56
C ALA A 563 1.21 -6.20 2.41
N VAL A 564 1.19 -6.66 1.15
CA VAL A 564 1.17 -5.79 -0.05
C VAL A 564 0.00 -4.82 -0.02
N PHE A 565 -1.21 -5.30 0.31
CA PHE A 565 -2.37 -4.42 0.46
C PHE A 565 -2.15 -3.31 1.51
N LEU A 566 -1.47 -3.63 2.62
CA LEU A 566 -1.25 -2.70 3.72
C LEU A 566 -0.10 -1.72 3.49
N THR A 567 0.86 -2.06 2.65
CA THR A 567 2.06 -1.26 2.38
C THR A 567 1.97 -0.48 1.07
N THR A 568 0.95 -0.71 0.25
CA THR A 568 0.75 -0.02 -1.03
C THR A 568 -0.32 1.09 -0.89
N PRO A 569 0.07 2.37 -0.90
CA PRO A 569 -0.88 3.48 -0.91
C PRO A 569 -1.85 3.38 -2.08
N GLY A 570 -3.10 3.78 -1.89
CA GLY A 570 -4.13 3.69 -2.94
C GLY A 570 -4.59 2.27 -3.34
N ALA A 571 -3.91 1.19 -2.92
CA ALA A 571 -4.30 -0.18 -3.29
C ALA A 571 -5.75 -0.54 -2.89
N GLY A 572 -6.57 -0.79 -3.90
CA GLY A 572 -7.95 -1.21 -3.75
C GLY A 572 -8.88 -0.16 -3.14
N VAL A 573 -8.52 1.13 -3.15
CA VAL A 573 -9.47 2.20 -2.81
C VAL A 573 -10.55 2.26 -3.88
N VAL A 574 -11.81 2.38 -3.49
CA VAL A 574 -12.89 2.67 -4.44
C VAL A 574 -12.84 4.16 -4.71
N ASP A 575 -12.54 4.55 -5.96
CA ASP A 575 -12.61 5.94 -6.35
C ASP A 575 -14.07 6.41 -6.35
N GLN A 576 -14.35 7.38 -5.49
CA GLN A 576 -15.65 8.01 -5.34
C GLN A 576 -15.54 9.55 -5.40
N SER A 577 -14.38 10.06 -5.86
CA SER A 577 -14.07 11.49 -5.93
C SER A 577 -15.10 12.30 -6.74
N GLU A 578 -15.68 11.69 -7.78
CA GLU A 578 -16.72 12.30 -8.63
C GLU A 578 -18.14 12.25 -8.02
N THR A 579 -18.34 11.51 -6.92
CA THR A 579 -19.68 11.30 -6.31
C THR A 579 -19.88 12.05 -4.99
N GLY A 580 -18.88 12.82 -4.53
CA GLY A 580 -18.93 13.55 -3.27
C GLY A 580 -18.92 12.65 -2.02
N ALA A 581 -18.37 11.45 -2.14
CA ALA A 581 -18.34 10.48 -1.06
C ALA A 581 -17.38 10.84 0.09
N PRO A 582 -17.61 10.33 1.31
CA PRO A 582 -16.74 10.59 2.45
C PRO A 582 -15.35 9.96 2.26
N THR A 583 -14.34 10.80 2.06
CA THR A 583 -12.94 10.38 1.86
C THR A 583 -12.05 10.59 3.09
N ARG A 584 -12.49 11.39 4.07
CA ARG A 584 -11.74 11.62 5.31
C ARG A 584 -12.35 10.87 6.49
N VAL A 585 -11.54 10.66 7.52
CA VAL A 585 -11.99 10.01 8.76
C VAL A 585 -13.22 10.70 9.35
N ARG A 586 -13.22 12.03 9.45
CA ARG A 586 -14.35 12.78 10.03
C ARG A 586 -15.66 12.59 9.26
N ASP A 587 -15.58 12.49 7.94
CA ASP A 587 -16.75 12.39 7.05
C ASP A 587 -17.34 10.96 7.09
N PHE A 588 -16.49 9.96 7.28
CA PHE A 588 -16.87 8.54 7.28
C PHE A 588 -17.29 8.02 8.66
N ALA A 589 -16.54 8.39 9.71
CA ALA A 589 -16.65 7.78 11.03
C ALA A 589 -18.04 7.94 11.66
N GLY A 590 -18.62 9.15 11.59
CA GLY A 590 -19.96 9.40 12.15
C GLY A 590 -21.04 8.52 11.53
N SER A 591 -21.04 8.41 10.19
CA SER A 591 -21.99 7.57 9.44
C SER A 591 -21.79 6.08 9.74
N ALA A 592 -20.55 5.62 9.85
CA ALA A 592 -20.23 4.24 10.19
C ALA A 592 -20.70 3.87 11.62
N ILE A 593 -20.45 4.74 12.60
CA ILE A 593 -20.88 4.54 13.99
C ILE A 593 -22.41 4.52 14.08
N TRP A 594 -23.08 5.49 13.44
CA TRP A 594 -24.54 5.59 13.47
C TRP A 594 -25.21 4.33 12.92
N ARG A 595 -24.75 3.85 11.76
CA ARG A 595 -25.29 2.63 11.14
C ARG A 595 -25.15 1.39 12.04
N ARG A 596 -24.02 1.25 12.76
CA ARG A 596 -23.83 0.13 13.69
C ARG A 596 -24.65 0.28 14.97
N TYR A 597 -24.83 1.51 15.43
CA TYR A 597 -25.69 1.81 16.57
C TYR A 597 -27.15 1.49 16.27
N GLU A 598 -27.66 1.93 15.12
CA GLU A 598 -29.02 1.64 14.64
C GLU A 598 -29.29 0.13 14.58
N GLN A 599 -28.39 -0.64 13.95
CA GLN A 599 -28.50 -2.10 13.84
C GLN A 599 -28.54 -2.80 15.19
N TRP A 600 -27.82 -2.28 16.18
CA TRP A 600 -27.78 -2.86 17.50
C TRP A 600 -28.98 -2.44 18.37
N ARG A 601 -29.38 -1.17 18.30
CA ARG A 601 -30.56 -0.64 18.98
C ARG A 601 -31.85 -1.32 18.54
N ALA A 602 -31.93 -1.82 17.30
CA ALA A 602 -33.11 -2.57 16.82
C ALA A 602 -33.47 -3.77 17.72
N PHE A 603 -32.51 -4.32 18.47
CA PHE A 603 -32.74 -5.43 19.38
C PHE A 603 -33.49 -5.05 20.67
N ASP A 604 -33.60 -3.76 21.00
CA ASP A 604 -34.27 -3.27 22.21
C ASP A 604 -35.70 -3.82 22.35
N SER A 605 -36.44 -3.81 21.25
CA SER A 605 -37.84 -4.29 21.21
C SER A 605 -38.03 -5.80 21.30
N VAL A 606 -36.96 -6.60 21.15
CA VAL A 606 -37.03 -8.06 21.03
C VAL A 606 -36.15 -8.81 22.02
N LEU A 607 -35.42 -8.10 22.88
CA LEU A 607 -34.48 -8.72 23.82
C LEU A 607 -35.10 -9.19 25.13
N ASP A 608 -36.23 -8.59 25.53
CA ASP A 608 -36.95 -9.05 26.70
C ASP A 608 -37.57 -10.43 26.45
N GLY A 609 -37.28 -11.40 27.33
CA GLY A 609 -37.70 -12.80 27.16
C GLY A 609 -37.14 -13.51 25.91
N ALA A 610 -36.13 -12.95 25.26
CA ALA A 610 -35.53 -13.48 24.03
C ALA A 610 -34.96 -14.90 24.18
N THR A 611 -34.91 -15.65 23.07
CA THR A 611 -34.14 -16.90 23.01
C THR A 611 -32.64 -16.64 22.97
N ASP A 612 -31.83 -17.66 23.21
CA ASP A 612 -30.37 -17.56 23.16
C ASP A 612 -29.86 -17.17 21.77
N GLU A 613 -30.54 -17.59 20.70
CA GLU A 613 -30.20 -17.18 19.33
C GLU A 613 -30.36 -15.67 19.13
N VAL A 614 -31.45 -15.08 19.64
CA VAL A 614 -31.70 -13.64 19.55
C VAL A 614 -30.69 -12.86 20.39
N ARG A 615 -30.39 -13.33 21.61
CA ARG A 615 -29.32 -12.76 22.45
C ARG A 615 -27.95 -12.84 21.76
N HIS A 616 -27.66 -13.94 21.07
CA HIS A 616 -26.43 -14.12 20.30
C HIS A 616 -26.33 -13.14 19.13
N MET A 617 -27.42 -12.91 18.39
CA MET A 617 -27.47 -11.92 17.32
C MET A 617 -27.24 -10.49 17.86
N ALA A 618 -27.88 -10.14 18.98
CA ALA A 618 -27.66 -8.86 19.65
C ALA A 618 -26.20 -8.69 20.10
N ARG A 619 -25.57 -9.75 20.61
CA ARG A 619 -24.14 -9.77 20.95
C ARG A 619 -23.25 -9.50 19.73
N ILE A 620 -23.55 -10.11 18.58
CA ILE A 620 -22.80 -9.87 17.33
C ILE A 620 -22.95 -8.40 16.91
N ALA A 621 -24.16 -7.85 16.93
CA ALA A 621 -24.41 -6.46 16.59
C ALA A 621 -23.67 -5.50 17.55
N GLY A 622 -23.74 -5.76 18.85
CA GLY A 622 -23.01 -4.99 19.86
C GLY A 622 -21.49 -5.05 19.66
N LYS A 623 -20.93 -6.22 19.35
CA LYS A 623 -19.49 -6.38 19.02
C LYS A 623 -19.10 -5.51 17.83
N ARG A 624 -19.94 -5.44 16.79
CA ARG A 624 -19.68 -4.59 15.61
C ARG A 624 -19.68 -3.11 15.97
N LEU A 625 -20.62 -2.66 16.80
CA LEU A 625 -20.63 -1.30 17.32
C LEU A 625 -19.35 -1.01 18.12
N ARG A 626 -18.99 -1.89 19.07
CA ARG A 626 -17.78 -1.74 19.88
C ARG A 626 -16.53 -1.63 19.02
N TYR A 627 -16.30 -2.55 18.08
CA TYR A 627 -15.10 -2.49 17.23
C TYR A 627 -15.05 -1.25 16.35
N THR A 628 -16.21 -0.70 15.97
CA THR A 628 -16.27 0.56 15.22
C THR A 628 -15.86 1.74 16.10
N LEU A 629 -16.32 1.77 17.35
CA LEU A 629 -15.91 2.77 18.34
C LEU A 629 -14.43 2.66 18.70
N GLU A 630 -13.92 1.44 18.91
CA GLU A 630 -12.49 1.18 19.16
C GLU A 630 -11.63 1.63 17.97
N PHE A 631 -12.09 1.40 16.74
CA PHE A 631 -11.35 1.78 15.52
C PHE A 631 -11.20 3.30 15.37
N PHE A 632 -12.22 4.08 15.78
CA PHE A 632 -12.21 5.54 15.72
C PHE A 632 -11.89 6.21 17.07
N ALA A 633 -11.40 5.47 18.06
CA ALA A 633 -11.23 5.95 19.42
C ALA A 633 -10.45 7.27 19.51
N ASP A 634 -9.37 7.41 18.75
CA ASP A 634 -8.55 8.63 18.71
C ASP A 634 -9.28 9.83 18.13
N ALA A 635 -10.01 9.63 17.03
CA ALA A 635 -10.77 10.69 16.38
C ALA A 635 -11.96 11.15 17.25
N LEU A 636 -12.56 10.23 18.00
CA LEU A 636 -13.65 10.51 18.95
C LEU A 636 -13.17 11.17 20.25
N GLY A 637 -11.87 11.07 20.54
CA GLY A 637 -11.23 11.68 21.70
C GLY A 637 -11.42 10.90 23.01
N PRO A 638 -10.95 11.46 24.13
CA PRO A 638 -10.76 10.73 25.40
C PRO A 638 -12.06 10.22 26.05
N ASN A 639 -13.21 10.76 25.64
CA ASN A 639 -14.51 10.38 26.21
C ASN A 639 -15.08 9.10 25.61
N VAL A 640 -14.45 8.50 24.59
CA VAL A 640 -14.93 7.26 23.94
C VAL A 640 -15.11 6.10 24.93
N ASN A 641 -14.30 6.04 25.98
CA ASN A 641 -14.42 5.03 27.03
C ASN A 641 -15.77 5.06 27.75
N GLN A 642 -16.40 6.23 27.85
CA GLN A 642 -17.73 6.37 28.46
C GLN A 642 -18.84 5.70 27.65
N ALA A 643 -18.61 5.41 26.36
CA ALA A 643 -19.51 4.60 25.52
C ALA A 643 -19.02 3.15 25.37
N LEU A 644 -17.71 2.90 25.45
CA LEU A 644 -17.14 1.55 25.36
C LEU A 644 -17.40 0.71 26.62
N GLU A 645 -17.16 1.26 27.81
CA GLU A 645 -17.25 0.51 29.08
C GLU A 645 -18.63 -0.14 29.30
N PRO A 646 -19.77 0.58 29.22
CA PRO A 646 -21.08 -0.04 29.43
C PRO A 646 -21.41 -1.11 28.38
N LEU A 647 -20.89 -0.94 27.16
CA LEU A 647 -21.04 -1.89 26.06
C LEU A 647 -20.17 -3.14 26.26
N MET A 648 -18.98 -2.98 26.86
CA MET A 648 -18.09 -4.09 27.22
C MET A 648 -18.68 -4.93 28.36
N ASP A 649 -19.19 -4.30 29.42
CA ASP A 649 -19.88 -4.97 30.54
C ASP A 649 -20.99 -5.89 30.02
N LEU A 650 -21.88 -5.34 29.18
CA LEU A 650 -22.98 -6.09 28.60
C LEU A 650 -22.50 -7.24 27.70
N GLN A 651 -21.45 -7.01 26.91
CA GLN A 651 -20.87 -8.04 26.03
C GLN A 651 -20.17 -9.17 26.79
N GLU A 652 -19.66 -8.91 27.98
CA GLU A 652 -19.08 -9.91 28.87
C GLU A 652 -20.17 -10.83 29.43
N THR A 653 -21.30 -10.28 29.86
CA THR A 653 -22.45 -11.08 30.31
C THR A 653 -23.04 -11.92 29.18
N LEU A 654 -23.29 -11.33 28.00
CA LEU A 654 -23.67 -12.08 26.79
C LEU A 654 -22.56 -13.06 26.34
N GLY A 655 -21.32 -12.81 26.78
CA GLY A 655 -20.17 -13.68 26.78
C GLY A 655 -20.47 -15.03 27.38
N LYS A 656 -20.57 -14.97 28.72
CA LYS A 656 -20.70 -16.09 29.63
C LYS A 656 -21.99 -16.90 29.38
N LEU A 657 -23.08 -16.24 29.00
CA LEU A 657 -24.33 -16.93 28.63
C LEU A 657 -24.15 -17.93 27.47
N GLN A 658 -23.23 -17.66 26.54
CA GLN A 658 -22.94 -18.58 25.42
C GLN A 658 -21.98 -19.71 25.83
N ASP A 659 -21.15 -19.50 26.85
CA ASP A 659 -20.06 -20.41 27.19
C ASP A 659 -20.58 -21.76 27.71
N ALA A 660 -21.75 -21.77 28.37
CA ALA A 660 -22.44 -22.99 28.81
C ALA A 660 -22.80 -23.92 27.64
N VAL A 661 -23.38 -23.36 26.57
CA VAL A 661 -23.74 -24.10 25.35
C VAL A 661 -22.49 -24.67 24.68
N VAL A 662 -21.41 -23.88 24.60
CA VAL A 662 -20.14 -24.29 23.98
C VAL A 662 -19.46 -25.40 24.80
N ALA A 663 -19.50 -25.32 26.13
CA ALA A 663 -18.97 -26.34 27.02
C ALA A 663 -19.68 -27.70 26.85
N CYS A 664 -21.02 -27.68 26.75
CA CYS A 664 -21.82 -28.88 26.46
C CYS A 664 -21.38 -29.58 25.16
N ASP A 665 -21.19 -28.83 24.09
CA ASP A 665 -20.78 -29.39 22.79
C ASP A 665 -19.37 -29.97 22.83
N HIS A 666 -18.43 -29.32 23.52
CA HIS A 666 -17.08 -29.86 23.70
C HIS A 666 -17.07 -31.16 24.51
N ILE A 667 -17.81 -31.22 25.62
CA ILE A 667 -17.91 -32.44 26.46
C ILE A 667 -18.52 -33.60 25.65
N ARG A 668 -19.54 -33.31 24.84
CA ARG A 668 -20.14 -34.30 23.95
C ARG A 668 -19.14 -34.80 22.91
N ALA A 669 -18.38 -33.90 22.28
CA ALA A 669 -17.36 -34.25 21.29
C ALA A 669 -16.21 -35.10 21.87
N LEU A 670 -15.89 -34.92 23.16
CA LEU A 670 -14.91 -35.73 23.89
C LEU A 670 -15.45 -37.09 24.35
N GLY A 671 -16.75 -37.37 24.17
CA GLY A 671 -17.38 -38.61 24.63
C GLY A 671 -17.57 -38.68 26.15
N LEU A 672 -17.53 -37.55 26.85
CA LEU A 672 -17.55 -37.47 28.32
C LEU A 672 -18.92 -37.03 28.88
N SER A 673 -19.99 -37.22 28.13
CA SER A 673 -21.35 -36.78 28.56
C SER A 673 -21.83 -37.46 29.86
N ASN A 674 -21.28 -38.64 30.19
CA ASN A 674 -21.59 -39.40 31.40
C ASN A 674 -20.48 -39.32 32.46
N ASP A 675 -19.44 -38.52 32.24
CA ASP A 675 -18.36 -38.34 33.22
C ASP A 675 -18.84 -37.49 34.39
N ALA A 676 -18.50 -37.92 35.62
CA ALA A 676 -19.01 -37.28 36.83
C ALA A 676 -18.48 -35.85 36.99
N GLY A 677 -17.22 -35.58 36.64
CA GLY A 677 -16.63 -34.24 36.68
C GLY A 677 -17.23 -33.33 35.61
N ALA A 678 -17.47 -33.86 34.41
CA ALA A 678 -18.13 -33.14 33.32
C ALA A 678 -19.58 -32.75 33.69
N GLN A 679 -20.35 -33.65 34.29
CA GLN A 679 -21.73 -33.36 34.72
C GLN A 679 -21.77 -32.30 35.83
N GLU A 680 -20.85 -32.36 36.80
CA GLU A 680 -20.77 -31.37 37.88
C GLU A 680 -20.36 -29.99 37.37
N TYR A 681 -19.43 -29.93 36.41
CA TYR A 681 -19.05 -28.69 35.74
C TYR A 681 -20.21 -28.08 34.93
N LEU A 682 -20.96 -28.90 34.19
CA LEU A 682 -22.13 -28.42 33.43
C LEU A 682 -23.23 -27.89 34.34
N ALA A 683 -23.53 -28.58 35.44
CA ALA A 683 -24.52 -28.12 36.42
C ALA A 683 -24.14 -26.76 37.04
N ALA A 684 -22.84 -26.51 37.27
CA ALA A 684 -22.36 -25.22 37.75
C ALA A 684 -22.51 -24.10 36.71
N LEU A 685 -22.28 -24.41 35.43
CA LEU A 685 -22.48 -23.46 34.33
C LEU A 685 -23.96 -23.11 34.13
N ASP A 686 -24.87 -24.07 34.27
CA ASP A 686 -26.32 -23.83 34.21
C ASP A 686 -26.77 -22.90 35.36
N ALA A 687 -26.26 -23.11 36.57
CA ALA A 687 -26.55 -22.23 37.70
C ALA A 687 -26.01 -20.79 37.51
N GLU A 688 -24.81 -20.64 36.92
CA GLU A 688 -24.25 -19.33 36.57
C GLU A 688 -25.04 -18.65 35.45
N HIS A 689 -25.50 -19.41 34.47
CA HIS A 689 -26.33 -18.93 33.36
C HIS A 689 -27.61 -18.23 33.84
N ASP A 690 -28.34 -18.85 34.78
CA ASP A 690 -29.57 -18.27 35.34
C ASP A 690 -29.31 -16.95 36.09
N GLN A 691 -28.19 -16.86 36.83
CA GLN A 691 -27.80 -15.62 37.51
C GLN A 691 -27.46 -14.49 36.52
N LEU A 692 -26.77 -14.83 35.43
CA LEU A 692 -26.41 -13.88 34.38
C LEU A 692 -27.65 -13.36 33.65
N LEU A 693 -28.63 -14.22 33.35
CA LEU A 693 -29.92 -13.83 32.77
C LEU A 693 -30.65 -12.82 33.65
N ALA A 694 -30.67 -13.02 34.97
CA ALA A 694 -31.30 -12.08 35.89
C ALA A 694 -30.63 -10.69 35.91
N SER A 695 -29.31 -10.64 35.68
CA SER A 695 -28.55 -9.37 35.64
C SER A 695 -28.67 -8.61 34.31
N PHE A 696 -29.06 -9.29 33.23
CA PHE A 696 -29.03 -8.77 31.87
C PHE A 696 -29.86 -7.49 31.66
N PRO A 697 -31.13 -7.38 32.11
CA PRO A 697 -31.95 -6.18 31.89
C PRO A 697 -31.32 -4.91 32.46
N ARG A 698 -30.65 -5.02 33.61
CA ARG A 698 -29.97 -3.89 34.27
C ARG A 698 -28.77 -3.39 33.45
N LEU A 699 -28.02 -4.30 32.83
CA LEU A 699 -26.88 -3.95 31.97
C LEU A 699 -27.36 -3.35 30.65
N TRP A 700 -28.43 -3.90 30.06
CA TRP A 700 -29.08 -3.35 28.87
C TRP A 700 -29.56 -1.90 29.08
N ALA A 701 -30.20 -1.63 30.22
CA ALA A 701 -30.69 -0.28 30.54
C ALA A 701 -29.57 0.79 30.57
N LYS A 702 -28.32 0.43 30.91
CA LYS A 702 -27.19 1.37 30.89
C LYS A 702 -26.92 1.89 29.48
N VAL A 703 -26.98 1.00 28.49
CA VAL A 703 -26.63 1.30 27.10
C VAL A 703 -27.79 1.78 26.23
N ASP A 704 -29.04 1.52 26.64
CA ASP A 704 -30.21 2.08 25.96
C ASP A 704 -30.61 3.48 26.50
N SER A 705 -30.04 3.87 27.64
CA SER A 705 -30.33 5.15 28.29
C SER A 705 -30.17 6.36 27.35
N VAL A 706 -31.00 7.38 27.58
CA VAL A 706 -30.88 8.67 26.89
C VAL A 706 -29.49 9.28 27.13
N THR A 707 -28.92 9.07 28.31
CA THR A 707 -27.56 9.51 28.66
C THR A 707 -26.51 8.86 27.77
N TYR A 708 -26.58 7.55 27.56
CA TYR A 708 -25.65 6.83 26.67
C TYR A 708 -25.74 7.36 25.24
N ARG A 709 -26.97 7.51 24.73
CA ARG A 709 -27.23 8.12 23.41
C ARG A 709 -26.62 9.49 23.27
N ARG A 710 -26.90 10.38 24.22
CA ARG A 710 -26.41 11.75 24.19
C ARG A 710 -24.89 11.78 24.11
N ARG A 711 -24.20 10.99 24.95
CA ARG A 711 -22.74 10.87 24.92
C ARG A 711 -22.23 10.38 23.57
N LEU A 712 -22.82 9.32 23.03
CA LEU A 712 -22.44 8.77 21.73
C LEU A 712 -22.55 9.82 20.61
N PHE A 713 -23.66 10.56 20.58
CA PHE A 713 -23.88 11.61 19.59
C PHE A 713 -22.98 12.83 19.79
N GLU A 714 -22.74 13.26 21.03
CA GLU A 714 -21.80 14.35 21.32
C GLU A 714 -20.39 14.03 20.81
N MET A 715 -19.97 12.76 20.81
CA MET A 715 -18.70 12.35 20.23
C MET A 715 -18.72 12.40 18.70
N ILE A 716 -19.80 11.95 18.07
CA ILE A 716 -19.94 12.01 16.60
C ILE A 716 -19.94 13.46 16.11
N ILE A 717 -20.58 14.39 16.83
CA ILE A 717 -20.65 15.81 16.48
C ILE A 717 -19.28 16.51 16.53
N ARG A 718 -18.33 15.96 17.29
CA ARG A 718 -16.99 16.56 17.48
C ARG A 718 -15.96 16.14 16.42
N LEU A 719 -16.26 15.13 15.61
CA LEU A 719 -15.47 14.72 14.44
C LEU A 719 -15.48 15.83 13.38
#